data_AF-D1JG57-F1
#
_entry.id   AF-D1JG57-F1
#
_cell.length_a   1.000
_cell.length_b   1.000
_cell.length_c   1.000
_cell.angle_alpha   90.00
_cell.angle_beta   90.00
_cell.angle_gamma   90.00
#
_symmetry.space_group_name_H-M   'P 1'
#
loop_
_entity.id
_entity.type
_entity.pdbx_description
1 polymer ?
#
loop_
_entity_poly.entity_id
_entity_poly.type
_entity_poly.pdbx_seq_one_letter_code
_entity_poly.pdbx_strand_id
1 'polypeptide(L)'
;MKNKTVYRLLAILIGLMIIASGVAVATVNNAPNANAALSTEEYWAVIVGCGDDVPAYRDAESMYNVLTVASDNWNASNIRFLVNETATKANIRDAIQWMANKASAEDTCLFYFSGHGNSIIDYSDDEADGLDESLTAFDDNIIDDELEAWMGEVKAQKVVAILEACHSGGVLTPFQICEVKELYALDGFAKDPEKAHCLILTGCRMNEKGVHMCNLKNGVFTYYIVQGLWGAADQDEDGSISVRELCDYSFPKIVEYREDTQHPLLWPDDNSANNFTLIQLKASIPKKIKVPADYRTIQKAVEAAMPGDVIDVPPGTYTENIVINKPLTISAPYGNSIIHAANSSFPCILITVDKTTISGLTCQKGLHGIELWRSCNNMIANNTVKNNGNNGIILNKSNNNRIINNEISNNDNYNGIALDSSNNNKIRNNRANDNHYDGIAFLASDENIIANNTVKNNGNCGISIGLSYSNRITDNVASNNANGSGIALADSNDNHIHNNIANYNHLHGIVVWTSDENIIANNTASKNDAGIYLESSDNNRISLNNFIANNVNVKSFSSANAWNSPSEITYTYNSSTYTSYLGNYWDNYKGSDADGDGIGDTPYRLSSGDDNYPLILHARNYFGEQIYLYPSPTPTPGQKTWHSVNTFTGTEGLTTPSFAIKGDEWRVKWLVKIRSTFSFFYVHVYREGQTSELVDEWSWNEEDSHRDTRYIHAGNGSYYFRVLAMDIDEWELEVEDHY
;
A
#
# COMPACT_ATOMS: atom_id res chain seq x y z
N MET A 1 -6.98 -65.30 11.87
CA MET A 1 -7.30 -65.01 13.29
C MET A 1 -7.49 -63.49 13.37
N LYS A 2 -8.71 -62.94 13.27
CA LYS A 2 -9.61 -62.56 14.40
C LYS A 2 -8.83 -61.83 15.52
N ASN A 3 -9.12 -60.60 15.96
CA ASN A 3 -10.39 -59.87 16.02
C ASN A 3 -10.14 -58.35 16.17
N LYS A 4 -10.99 -57.56 15.51
CA LYS A 4 -11.40 -56.22 15.97
C LYS A 4 -12.45 -56.38 17.09
N THR A 5 -12.56 -55.35 17.94
CA THR A 5 -13.74 -54.94 18.72
C THR A 5 -13.89 -55.50 20.15
N VAL A 6 -14.42 -54.62 21.02
CA VAL A 6 -14.81 -54.71 22.45
C VAL A 6 -13.66 -54.32 23.40
N TYR A 7 -13.57 -53.09 23.93
CA TYR A 7 -14.59 -52.38 24.71
C TYR A 7 -14.49 -50.83 24.58
N ARG A 8 -15.53 -50.24 23.96
CA ARG A 8 -16.16 -49.01 24.48
C ARG A 8 -17.10 -49.47 25.59
N LEU A 9 -16.87 -49.09 26.86
CA LEU A 9 -17.84 -49.02 27.98
C LEU A 9 -17.08 -49.03 29.33
N LEU A 10 -16.55 -47.88 29.73
CA LEU A 10 -16.48 -47.49 31.14
C LEU A 10 -16.27 -45.97 31.25
N ALA A 11 -17.32 -45.24 30.90
CA ALA A 11 -17.60 -43.96 31.52
C ALA A 11 -18.27 -44.23 32.88
N ILE A 12 -18.24 -43.23 33.76
CA ILE A 12 -19.01 -43.03 35.01
C ILE A 12 -18.22 -43.35 36.30
N LEU A 13 -18.20 -42.33 37.17
CA LEU A 13 -17.79 -42.29 38.59
C LEU A 13 -16.29 -42.22 38.88
N ILE A 14 -15.76 -41.00 38.98
CA ILE A 14 -15.42 -40.37 40.28
C ILE A 14 -15.65 -38.86 40.10
N GLY A 15 -16.58 -38.30 40.88
CA GLY A 15 -16.83 -36.88 40.99
C GLY A 15 -16.75 -36.43 42.46
N LEU A 16 -16.54 -35.12 42.61
CA LEU A 16 -16.81 -34.22 43.75
C LEU A 16 -15.61 -33.75 44.61
N MET A 17 -15.17 -32.50 44.34
CA MET A 17 -15.08 -31.31 45.24
C MET A 17 -14.14 -30.27 44.58
N ILE A 18 -14.60 -29.31 43.77
CA ILE A 18 -15.02 -27.92 44.10
C ILE A 18 -14.09 -27.20 45.09
N ILE A 19 -13.28 -26.22 44.62
CA ILE A 19 -13.19 -24.76 44.96
C ILE A 19 -12.36 -24.09 43.83
N ALA A 20 -12.94 -23.42 42.83
CA ALA A 20 -13.21 -21.98 42.70
C ALA A 20 -11.99 -21.03 42.75
N SER A 21 -11.49 -20.62 41.57
CA SER A 21 -11.16 -19.22 41.22
C SER A 21 -11.05 -19.12 39.68
N GLY A 22 -11.80 -18.17 39.11
CA GLY A 22 -12.07 -18.09 37.68
C GLY A 22 -11.01 -17.35 36.86
N VAL A 23 -10.82 -17.82 35.63
CA VAL A 23 -10.42 -16.99 34.48
C VAL A 23 -11.26 -17.48 33.30
N ALA A 24 -12.06 -16.58 32.71
CA ALA A 24 -12.87 -16.86 31.55
C ALA A 24 -11.97 -16.98 30.31
N VAL A 25 -11.88 -18.18 29.75
CA VAL A 25 -11.36 -18.41 28.39
C VAL A 25 -12.57 -18.62 27.50
N ALA A 26 -12.87 -17.64 26.65
CA ALA A 26 -13.85 -17.80 25.59
C ALA A 26 -13.27 -18.78 24.55
N THR A 27 -13.70 -20.03 24.61
CA THR A 27 -13.47 -21.00 23.52
C THR A 27 -14.40 -20.64 22.36
N VAL A 28 -13.83 -20.12 21.27
CA VAL A 28 -14.51 -20.00 19.98
C VAL A 28 -14.74 -21.42 19.46
N ASN A 29 -15.96 -21.92 19.62
CA ASN A 29 -16.42 -23.14 18.98
C ASN A 29 -16.70 -22.84 17.50
N ASN A 30 -15.72 -23.11 16.62
CA ASN A 30 -15.99 -23.29 15.20
C ASN A 30 -16.63 -24.67 14.98
N ALA A 31 -17.93 -24.75 15.29
CA ALA A 31 -18.80 -25.75 14.70
C ALA A 31 -19.65 -25.01 13.65
N PRO A 32 -19.71 -25.47 12.39
CA PRO A 32 -20.60 -24.87 11.41
C PRO A 32 -22.04 -25.01 11.92
N ASN A 33 -22.73 -23.88 12.04
CA ASN A 33 -24.16 -23.84 12.35
C ASN A 33 -24.92 -24.61 11.25
N ALA A 34 -25.15 -25.90 11.47
CA ALA A 34 -26.10 -26.70 10.74
C ALA A 34 -27.52 -26.31 11.22
N ASN A 35 -27.96 -25.10 10.85
CA ASN A 35 -29.34 -24.62 10.79
C ASN A 35 -29.40 -23.15 10.32
N ALA A 36 -28.61 -22.77 9.31
CA ALA A 36 -28.96 -21.61 8.50
C ALA A 36 -30.14 -22.04 7.62
N ALA A 37 -31.35 -21.55 7.94
CA ALA A 37 -32.39 -21.48 6.92
C ALA A 37 -31.80 -20.63 5.78
N LEU A 38 -31.64 -21.20 4.58
CA LEU A 38 -31.27 -20.46 3.38
C LEU A 38 -32.20 -19.25 3.27
N SER A 39 -31.67 -18.03 3.23
CA SER A 39 -32.51 -16.86 2.98
C SER A 39 -33.21 -17.05 1.64
N THR A 40 -34.49 -16.67 1.59
CA THR A 40 -35.30 -16.69 0.37
C THR A 40 -35.15 -15.41 -0.45
N GLU A 41 -34.20 -14.55 -0.06
CA GLU A 41 -33.93 -13.27 -0.70
C GLU A 41 -33.28 -13.51 -2.06
N GLU A 42 -33.94 -13.05 -3.13
CA GLU A 42 -33.35 -13.02 -4.47
C GLU A 42 -32.86 -11.61 -4.82
N TYR A 43 -31.87 -11.54 -5.70
CA TYR A 43 -31.33 -10.28 -6.21
C TYR A 43 -31.72 -10.12 -7.69
N TRP A 44 -32.31 -8.98 -8.03
CA TRP A 44 -32.80 -8.66 -9.37
C TRP A 44 -32.16 -7.38 -9.89
N ALA A 45 -31.69 -7.37 -11.13
CA ALA A 45 -31.09 -6.16 -11.70
C ALA A 45 -31.56 -5.85 -13.12
N VAL A 46 -31.60 -4.56 -13.41
CA VAL A 46 -31.65 -4.00 -14.75
C VAL A 46 -30.41 -3.15 -14.94
N ILE A 47 -29.57 -3.50 -15.91
CA ILE A 47 -28.28 -2.86 -16.19
C ILE A 47 -28.36 -2.30 -17.61
N VAL A 48 -28.22 -0.98 -17.72
CA VAL A 48 -28.38 -0.22 -18.96
C VAL A 48 -27.12 0.54 -19.28
N GLY A 49 -26.61 0.39 -20.51
CA GLY A 49 -25.50 1.19 -21.04
C GLY A 49 -25.85 1.76 -22.41
N CYS A 50 -26.10 3.07 -22.50
CA CYS A 50 -26.60 3.70 -23.73
C CYS A 50 -25.90 5.02 -24.05
N GLY A 51 -25.34 5.13 -25.25
CA GLY A 51 -24.71 6.36 -25.75
C GLY A 51 -23.69 6.06 -26.85
N ASP A 52 -23.46 7.04 -27.75
CA ASP A 52 -22.47 6.92 -28.83
C ASP A 52 -21.02 6.98 -28.29
N ASP A 53 -20.84 7.43 -27.05
CA ASP A 53 -19.57 7.42 -26.36
C ASP A 53 -19.24 6.01 -25.83
N VAL A 54 -18.09 5.51 -26.26
CA VAL A 54 -17.47 4.20 -25.92
C VAL A 54 -17.55 3.77 -24.44
N PRO A 55 -17.65 4.66 -23.43
CA PRO A 55 -17.70 4.26 -22.01
C PRO A 55 -19.02 3.66 -21.55
N ALA A 56 -20.19 4.12 -22.02
CA ALA A 56 -21.49 3.71 -21.45
C ALA A 56 -21.77 2.20 -21.56
N TYR A 57 -21.52 1.63 -22.75
CA TYR A 57 -21.58 0.18 -22.97
C TYR A 57 -20.59 -0.58 -22.07
N ARG A 58 -19.35 -0.09 -21.93
CA ARG A 58 -18.29 -0.77 -21.18
C ARG A 58 -18.50 -0.70 -19.67
N ASP A 59 -19.10 0.40 -19.22
CA ASP A 59 -19.53 0.63 -17.85
C ASP A 59 -20.61 -0.37 -17.44
N ALA A 60 -21.65 -0.51 -18.25
CA ALA A 60 -22.68 -1.52 -18.07
C ALA A 60 -22.11 -2.95 -18.11
N GLU A 61 -21.20 -3.25 -19.06
CA GLU A 61 -20.53 -4.57 -19.15
C GLU A 61 -19.70 -4.87 -17.89
N SER A 62 -18.99 -3.87 -17.36
CA SER A 62 -18.16 -4.01 -16.16
C SER A 62 -19.00 -4.22 -14.90
N MET A 63 -20.13 -3.51 -14.79
CA MET A 63 -21.12 -3.72 -13.73
C MET A 63 -21.74 -5.12 -13.81
N TYR A 64 -22.21 -5.54 -14.99
CA TYR A 64 -22.75 -6.89 -15.19
C TYR A 64 -21.74 -7.97 -14.78
N ASN A 65 -20.48 -7.81 -15.16
CA ASN A 65 -19.42 -8.76 -14.86
C ASN A 65 -19.12 -8.83 -13.36
N VAL A 66 -19.01 -7.71 -12.65
CA VAL A 66 -18.71 -7.75 -11.22
C VAL A 66 -19.84 -8.40 -10.43
N LEU A 67 -21.11 -8.10 -10.74
CA LEU A 67 -22.24 -8.73 -10.08
C LEU A 67 -22.27 -10.25 -10.31
N THR A 68 -22.12 -10.70 -11.54
CA THR A 68 -22.24 -12.14 -11.88
C THR A 68 -21.02 -12.99 -11.53
N VAL A 69 -19.83 -12.38 -11.55
CA VAL A 69 -18.57 -13.10 -11.32
C VAL A 69 -18.15 -13.02 -9.86
N ALA A 70 -18.14 -11.82 -9.26
CA ALA A 70 -17.60 -11.59 -7.92
C ALA A 70 -18.56 -11.97 -6.79
N SER A 71 -19.87 -12.11 -7.07
CA SER A 71 -20.90 -12.21 -6.04
C SER A 71 -21.69 -13.52 -6.03
N ASP A 72 -21.97 -14.07 -4.85
CA ASP A 72 -22.79 -15.29 -4.67
C ASP A 72 -24.30 -15.01 -4.68
N ASN A 73 -24.71 -13.78 -4.41
CA ASN A 73 -26.13 -13.40 -4.31
C ASN A 73 -26.79 -13.01 -5.66
N TRP A 74 -26.01 -12.70 -6.70
CA TRP A 74 -26.51 -12.32 -8.03
C TRP A 74 -26.54 -13.50 -9.02
N ASN A 75 -27.74 -13.88 -9.48
CA ASN A 75 -27.90 -14.85 -10.55
C ASN A 75 -28.05 -14.16 -11.91
N ALA A 76 -27.26 -14.57 -12.91
CA ALA A 76 -27.33 -14.03 -14.27
C ALA A 76 -28.73 -14.13 -14.91
N SER A 77 -29.56 -15.12 -14.54
CA SER A 77 -30.95 -15.21 -15.02
C SER A 77 -31.86 -14.10 -14.48
N ASN A 78 -31.47 -13.49 -13.37
CA ASN A 78 -32.18 -12.43 -12.67
C ASN A 78 -31.64 -11.03 -13.03
N ILE A 79 -30.84 -10.94 -14.10
CA ILE A 79 -30.34 -9.67 -14.62
C ILE A 79 -30.85 -9.45 -16.05
N ARG A 80 -31.37 -8.25 -16.32
CA ARG A 80 -31.60 -7.76 -17.69
C ARG A 80 -30.47 -6.82 -18.06
N PHE A 81 -29.73 -7.18 -19.10
CA PHE A 81 -28.61 -6.41 -19.62
C PHE A 81 -29.00 -5.80 -20.97
N LEU A 82 -29.09 -4.49 -21.02
CA LEU A 82 -29.53 -3.72 -22.19
C LEU A 82 -28.44 -2.73 -22.58
N VAL A 83 -27.98 -2.78 -23.82
CA VAL A 83 -26.94 -1.87 -24.31
C VAL A 83 -27.20 -1.36 -25.73
N ASN A 84 -26.79 -0.13 -25.99
CA ASN A 84 -26.86 0.53 -27.31
C ASN A 84 -28.24 0.29 -27.95
N GLU A 85 -28.29 -0.28 -29.16
CA GLU A 85 -29.49 -0.55 -29.95
C GLU A 85 -30.59 -1.35 -29.21
N THR A 86 -30.22 -2.09 -28.16
CA THR A 86 -31.17 -2.86 -27.33
C THR A 86 -31.70 -2.07 -26.14
N ALA A 87 -31.02 -1.00 -25.74
CA ALA A 87 -31.41 -0.09 -24.66
C ALA A 87 -32.41 0.98 -25.15
N THR A 88 -33.48 0.55 -25.82
CA THR A 88 -34.60 1.43 -26.18
C THR A 88 -35.45 1.76 -24.96
N LYS A 89 -36.14 2.91 -24.98
CA LYS A 89 -37.04 3.33 -23.88
C LYS A 89 -38.06 2.25 -23.55
N ALA A 90 -38.66 1.64 -24.58
CA ALA A 90 -39.61 0.55 -24.43
C ALA A 90 -38.99 -0.69 -23.76
N ASN A 91 -37.78 -1.10 -24.17
CA ASN A 91 -37.12 -2.26 -23.58
C ASN A 91 -36.68 -2.00 -22.13
N ILE A 92 -36.25 -0.79 -21.81
CA ILE A 92 -35.87 -0.40 -20.45
C ILE A 92 -37.10 -0.46 -19.53
N ARG A 93 -38.23 0.12 -19.95
CA ARG A 93 -39.51 0.01 -19.24
C ARG A 93 -39.91 -1.45 -19.04
N ASP A 94 -39.90 -2.26 -20.10
CA ASP A 94 -40.26 -3.67 -20.04
C ASP A 94 -39.35 -4.45 -19.07
N ALA A 95 -38.07 -4.10 -18.98
CA ALA A 95 -37.12 -4.70 -18.05
C ALA A 95 -37.40 -4.29 -16.60
N ILE A 96 -37.70 -3.02 -16.32
CA ILE A 96 -38.07 -2.55 -14.98
C ILE A 96 -39.39 -3.20 -14.54
N GLN A 97 -40.39 -3.25 -15.42
CA GLN A 97 -41.66 -3.93 -15.14
C GLN A 97 -41.48 -5.43 -14.93
N TRP A 98 -40.57 -6.07 -15.67
CA TRP A 98 -40.22 -7.46 -15.43
C TRP A 98 -39.63 -7.65 -14.02
N MET A 99 -38.73 -6.78 -13.58
CA MET A 99 -38.15 -6.81 -12.23
C MET A 99 -39.24 -6.58 -11.17
N ALA A 100 -40.09 -5.57 -11.33
CA ALA A 100 -41.21 -5.26 -10.44
C ALA A 100 -42.20 -6.42 -10.28
N ASN A 101 -42.45 -7.17 -11.36
CA ASN A 101 -43.33 -8.33 -11.35
C ASN A 101 -42.71 -9.58 -10.71
N LYS A 102 -41.38 -9.65 -10.65
CA LYS A 102 -40.63 -10.81 -10.12
C LYS A 102 -40.24 -10.64 -8.67
N ALA A 103 -39.78 -9.45 -8.29
CA ALA A 103 -39.26 -9.17 -6.97
C ALA A 103 -40.33 -9.27 -5.87
N SER A 104 -39.96 -9.91 -4.78
CA SER A 104 -40.70 -9.92 -3.52
C SER A 104 -40.30 -8.72 -2.64
N ALA A 105 -40.98 -8.52 -1.51
CA ALA A 105 -40.64 -7.44 -0.57
C ALA A 105 -39.27 -7.63 0.10
N GLU A 106 -38.80 -8.88 0.23
CA GLU A 106 -37.54 -9.20 0.92
C GLU A 106 -36.33 -9.22 -0.01
N ASP A 107 -36.57 -9.12 -1.32
CA ASP A 107 -35.55 -9.14 -2.37
C ASP A 107 -34.76 -7.83 -2.40
N THR A 108 -33.58 -7.87 -3.02
CA THR A 108 -32.79 -6.68 -3.35
C THR A 108 -32.87 -6.40 -4.85
N CYS A 109 -33.24 -5.18 -5.23
CA CYS A 109 -33.32 -4.75 -6.63
C CYS A 109 -32.25 -3.70 -6.94
N LEU A 110 -31.58 -3.83 -8.08
CA LEU A 110 -30.61 -2.84 -8.60
C LEU A 110 -31.04 -2.31 -9.97
N PHE A 111 -31.12 -0.99 -10.11
CA PHE A 111 -31.17 -0.32 -11.40
C PHE A 111 -29.84 0.39 -11.64
N TYR A 112 -29.08 -0.06 -12.63
CA TYR A 112 -27.83 0.58 -13.05
C TYR A 112 -28.03 1.22 -14.42
N PHE A 113 -27.67 2.50 -14.55
CA PHE A 113 -27.69 3.22 -15.82
C PHE A 113 -26.35 3.94 -16.04
N SER A 114 -25.78 3.79 -17.24
CA SER A 114 -24.68 4.61 -17.73
C SER A 114 -25.02 5.16 -19.11
N GLY A 115 -24.93 6.48 -19.29
CA GLY A 115 -25.27 7.13 -20.55
C GLY A 115 -25.31 8.67 -20.49
N HIS A 116 -25.94 9.29 -21.49
CA HIS A 116 -26.20 10.73 -21.46
C HIS A 116 -27.42 11.07 -20.59
N GLY A 117 -27.38 12.25 -19.97
CA GLY A 117 -28.53 12.90 -19.35
C GLY A 117 -28.83 14.23 -20.05
N ASN A 118 -30.11 14.62 -20.11
CA ASN A 118 -30.61 15.87 -20.71
C ASN A 118 -31.57 16.59 -19.74
N SER A 119 -31.71 17.91 -19.86
CA SER A 119 -32.79 18.68 -19.22
C SER A 119 -33.87 19.01 -20.27
N ILE A 120 -35.10 18.58 -20.04
CA ILE A 120 -36.29 18.81 -20.87
C ILE A 120 -37.14 19.89 -20.17
N ILE A 121 -38.08 20.56 -20.85
CA ILE A 121 -38.97 21.54 -20.20
C ILE A 121 -40.03 20.79 -19.38
N ASP A 122 -40.10 21.10 -18.09
CA ASP A 122 -41.11 20.59 -17.16
C ASP A 122 -42.52 21.10 -17.57
N TYR A 123 -43.46 20.18 -17.70
CA TYR A 123 -44.88 20.47 -17.98
C TYR A 123 -45.82 20.11 -16.81
N SER A 124 -45.33 19.45 -15.77
CA SER A 124 -46.01 19.13 -14.49
C SER A 124 -45.90 20.26 -13.45
N ASP A 125 -44.94 21.17 -13.61
CA ASP A 125 -44.68 22.34 -12.75
C ASP A 125 -44.32 21.94 -11.30
N ASP A 126 -43.69 20.78 -11.14
CA ASP A 126 -43.24 20.22 -9.85
C ASP A 126 -41.76 20.47 -9.56
N GLU A 127 -40.98 20.94 -10.54
CA GLU A 127 -39.58 21.34 -10.36
C GLU A 127 -39.37 22.86 -10.38
N ALA A 128 -38.57 23.37 -9.44
CA ALA A 128 -38.44 24.80 -9.18
C ALA A 128 -37.68 25.59 -10.26
N ASP A 129 -36.96 24.91 -11.17
CA ASP A 129 -36.25 25.51 -12.30
C ASP A 129 -36.99 25.31 -13.66
N GLY A 130 -38.09 24.56 -13.66
CA GLY A 130 -38.94 24.31 -14.81
C GLY A 130 -38.32 23.39 -15.86
N LEU A 131 -37.45 22.44 -15.47
CA LEU A 131 -36.80 21.51 -16.39
C LEU A 131 -36.64 20.06 -15.87
N ASP A 132 -37.44 19.08 -16.35
CA ASP A 132 -37.22 17.64 -16.05
C ASP A 132 -35.82 17.14 -16.45
N GLU A 133 -35.09 16.47 -15.56
CA GLU A 133 -33.94 15.66 -15.96
C GLU A 133 -34.34 14.32 -16.59
N SER A 134 -33.63 13.94 -17.64
CA SER A 134 -33.94 12.73 -18.41
C SER A 134 -32.71 11.89 -18.69
N LEU A 135 -32.89 10.57 -18.67
CA LEU A 135 -31.91 9.58 -19.11
C LEU A 135 -32.11 9.30 -20.60
N THR A 136 -31.05 9.41 -21.41
CA THR A 136 -31.15 9.16 -22.86
C THR A 136 -31.04 7.67 -23.18
N ALA A 137 -32.17 7.07 -23.55
CA ALA A 137 -32.21 5.74 -24.15
C ALA A 137 -31.82 5.81 -25.64
N PHE A 138 -31.75 4.67 -26.31
CA PHE A 138 -31.25 4.60 -27.69
C PHE A 138 -32.13 5.34 -28.70
N ASP A 139 -33.44 5.35 -28.47
CA ASP A 139 -34.45 5.86 -29.39
C ASP A 139 -35.29 7.02 -28.83
N ASP A 140 -35.19 7.31 -27.53
CA ASP A 140 -35.98 8.34 -26.84
C ASP A 140 -35.37 8.72 -25.47
N ASN A 141 -35.88 9.75 -24.82
CA ASN A 141 -35.52 10.12 -23.44
C ASN A 141 -36.51 9.52 -22.43
N ILE A 142 -36.00 9.07 -21.29
CA ILE A 142 -36.78 8.66 -20.11
C ILE A 142 -36.75 9.85 -19.14
N ILE A 143 -37.86 10.53 -18.93
CA ILE A 143 -37.95 11.58 -17.90
C ILE A 143 -38.02 10.94 -16.51
N ASP A 144 -37.57 11.68 -15.51
CA ASP A 144 -37.60 11.31 -14.10
C ASP A 144 -38.98 10.80 -13.64
N ASP A 145 -40.06 11.45 -14.05
CA ASP A 145 -41.46 11.13 -13.74
C ASP A 145 -41.86 9.73 -14.25
N GLU A 146 -41.37 9.37 -15.43
CA GLU A 146 -41.57 8.03 -16.01
C GLU A 146 -40.72 6.98 -15.27
N LEU A 147 -39.47 7.30 -14.96
CA LEU A 147 -38.59 6.41 -14.22
C LEU A 147 -39.13 6.16 -12.80
N GLU A 148 -39.66 7.21 -12.16
CA GLU A 148 -40.32 7.16 -10.88
C GLU A 148 -41.49 6.18 -10.93
N ALA A 149 -42.41 6.40 -11.88
CA ALA A 149 -43.59 5.57 -12.02
C ALA A 149 -43.22 4.10 -12.23
N TRP A 150 -42.21 3.80 -13.04
CA TRP A 150 -41.80 2.42 -13.31
C TRP A 150 -41.11 1.76 -12.13
N MET A 151 -40.20 2.47 -11.47
CA MET A 151 -39.46 1.94 -10.33
C MET A 151 -40.38 1.83 -9.08
N GLY A 152 -41.40 2.69 -8.94
CA GLY A 152 -42.39 2.65 -7.87
C GLY A 152 -43.30 1.41 -7.92
N GLU A 153 -43.33 0.69 -9.04
CA GLU A 153 -44.01 -0.62 -9.15
C GLU A 153 -43.20 -1.75 -8.49
N VAL A 154 -41.91 -1.54 -8.19
CA VAL A 154 -41.03 -2.55 -7.59
C VAL A 154 -41.39 -2.75 -6.10
N LYS A 155 -41.72 -3.99 -5.74
CA LYS A 155 -42.22 -4.33 -4.40
C LYS A 155 -41.13 -4.52 -3.35
N ALA A 156 -39.87 -4.66 -3.78
CA ALA A 156 -38.72 -4.88 -2.92
C ALA A 156 -38.53 -3.71 -1.95
N GLN A 157 -38.32 -4.01 -0.66
CA GLN A 157 -37.99 -2.97 0.33
C GLN A 157 -36.57 -2.46 0.16
N LYS A 158 -35.69 -3.26 -0.46
CA LYS A 158 -34.31 -2.90 -0.76
C LYS A 158 -34.15 -2.61 -2.25
N VAL A 159 -34.10 -1.34 -2.61
CA VAL A 159 -33.88 -0.89 -4.00
C VAL A 159 -32.65 0.00 -4.03
N VAL A 160 -31.73 -0.28 -4.93
CA VAL A 160 -30.55 0.55 -5.19
C VAL A 160 -30.60 1.04 -6.62
N ALA A 161 -30.43 2.33 -6.84
CA ALA A 161 -30.24 2.92 -8.15
C ALA A 161 -28.83 3.51 -8.25
N ILE A 162 -28.07 3.12 -9.28
CA ILE A 162 -26.72 3.65 -9.55
C ILE A 162 -26.75 4.31 -10.93
N LEU A 163 -26.63 5.63 -10.97
CA LEU A 163 -26.85 6.44 -12.16
C LEU A 163 -25.59 7.23 -12.54
N GLU A 164 -24.95 6.86 -13.65
CA GLU A 164 -23.85 7.56 -14.29
C GLU A 164 -24.35 8.30 -15.54
N ALA A 165 -24.80 9.54 -15.37
CA ALA A 165 -25.23 10.43 -16.45
C ALA A 165 -24.88 11.90 -16.15
N CYS A 166 -24.63 12.70 -17.19
CA CYS A 166 -24.47 14.15 -17.03
C CYS A 166 -25.74 14.74 -16.38
N HIS A 167 -25.60 15.64 -15.41
CA HIS A 167 -26.73 16.19 -14.65
C HIS A 167 -27.52 15.17 -13.81
N SER A 168 -26.97 13.97 -13.51
CA SER A 168 -27.64 12.98 -12.64
C SER A 168 -27.93 13.49 -11.21
N GLY A 169 -27.27 14.57 -10.77
CA GLY A 169 -27.57 15.24 -9.51
C GLY A 169 -28.77 16.19 -9.57
N GLY A 170 -29.30 16.46 -10.77
CA GLY A 170 -30.57 17.13 -11.01
C GLY A 170 -31.78 16.24 -10.71
N VAL A 171 -31.66 14.92 -10.94
CA VAL A 171 -32.63 13.89 -10.46
C VAL A 171 -32.84 13.89 -8.92
N LEU A 172 -32.17 14.80 -8.19
CA LEU A 172 -32.24 15.05 -6.74
C LEU A 172 -32.65 16.51 -6.40
N THR A 173 -33.29 17.25 -7.31
CA THR A 173 -33.71 18.67 -7.26
C THR A 173 -34.56 19.16 -6.07
N PRO A 174 -35.10 18.37 -5.13
CA PRO A 174 -35.76 18.99 -3.97
C PRO A 174 -34.79 19.46 -2.87
N PHE A 175 -33.49 19.11 -2.91
CA PHE A 175 -32.66 19.21 -1.70
C PHE A 175 -31.93 20.52 -1.43
N GLN A 176 -31.98 21.52 -2.32
CA GLN A 176 -31.19 22.75 -2.13
C GLN A 176 -31.94 24.08 -2.14
N ILE A 177 -33.27 24.08 -1.93
CA ILE A 177 -33.98 25.26 -1.44
C ILE A 177 -35.14 24.85 -0.51
N CYS A 178 -34.88 24.73 0.80
CA CYS A 178 -35.73 25.32 1.87
C CYS A 178 -35.39 24.76 3.26
N GLU A 179 -35.20 25.67 4.21
CA GLU A 179 -35.29 25.39 5.64
C GLU A 179 -36.63 24.69 5.95
N VAL A 180 -36.58 23.56 6.65
CA VAL A 180 -37.61 23.07 7.58
C VAL A 180 -39.06 23.20 7.09
N LYS A 181 -39.55 22.19 6.38
CA LYS A 181 -40.86 21.50 6.56
C LYS A 181 -41.21 20.67 5.33
N GLU A 182 -41.38 19.37 5.52
CA GLU A 182 -42.18 18.46 4.67
C GLU A 182 -41.98 18.59 3.14
N LEU A 183 -40.91 18.03 2.56
CA LEU A 183 -40.69 18.01 1.09
C LEU A 183 -39.94 16.71 0.69
N TYR A 184 -40.57 15.75 -0.02
CA TYR A 184 -40.83 15.62 -1.48
C TYR A 184 -39.56 15.33 -2.32
N ALA A 185 -38.87 14.21 -2.04
CA ALA A 185 -38.20 13.44 -3.11
C ALA A 185 -39.27 12.64 -3.84
N LEU A 186 -39.15 12.40 -5.15
CA LEU A 186 -39.93 11.39 -5.92
C LEU A 186 -41.24 11.06 -5.18
N ASP A 187 -42.27 11.91 -5.29
CA ASP A 187 -43.38 12.01 -4.32
C ASP A 187 -44.23 10.71 -4.19
N GLY A 188 -43.88 9.62 -4.87
CA GLY A 188 -44.36 8.26 -4.65
C GLY A 188 -43.44 7.34 -3.83
N PHE A 189 -42.11 7.48 -3.89
CA PHE A 189 -41.16 6.55 -3.26
C PHE A 189 -41.10 6.66 -1.74
N ALA A 190 -41.21 7.88 -1.21
CA ALA A 190 -41.06 8.16 0.22
C ALA A 190 -42.41 8.22 0.99
N LYS A 191 -43.55 8.09 0.31
CA LYS A 191 -44.88 8.26 0.93
C LYS A 191 -45.31 7.13 1.87
N ASP A 192 -44.66 5.98 1.80
CA ASP A 192 -44.95 4.84 2.65
C ASP A 192 -43.71 4.48 3.48
N PRO A 193 -43.58 4.98 4.72
CA PRO A 193 -42.45 4.69 5.60
C PRO A 193 -42.32 3.19 5.96
N GLU A 194 -43.28 2.34 5.54
CA GLU A 194 -43.20 0.88 5.63
C GLU A 194 -42.75 0.20 4.32
N LYS A 195 -42.46 0.92 3.21
CA LYS A 195 -42.24 0.29 1.88
C LYS A 195 -41.01 0.62 1.03
N ALA A 196 -40.13 1.58 1.32
CA ALA A 196 -38.92 1.70 0.48
C ALA A 196 -37.73 2.29 1.22
N HIS A 197 -36.72 1.46 1.46
CA HIS A 197 -35.36 1.92 1.72
C HIS A 197 -34.66 1.97 0.35
N CYS A 198 -35.01 2.97 -0.47
CA CYS A 198 -34.40 3.19 -1.78
C CYS A 198 -33.10 4.00 -1.61
N LEU A 199 -31.97 3.49 -2.09
CA LEU A 199 -30.69 4.18 -2.09
C LEU A 199 -30.31 4.59 -3.51
N ILE A 200 -30.04 5.88 -3.73
CA ILE A 200 -29.61 6.40 -5.04
C ILE A 200 -28.16 6.85 -4.94
N LEU A 201 -27.32 6.33 -5.84
CA LEU A 201 -25.94 6.74 -6.05
C LEU A 201 -25.84 7.44 -7.40
N THR A 202 -25.41 8.70 -7.40
CA THR A 202 -25.26 9.47 -8.65
C THR A 202 -23.80 9.84 -8.90
N GLY A 203 -23.43 9.87 -10.18
CA GLY A 203 -22.07 10.14 -10.63
C GLY A 203 -21.60 11.59 -10.50
N CYS A 204 -22.51 12.56 -10.53
CA CYS A 204 -22.21 14.00 -10.57
C CYS A 204 -23.25 14.82 -9.77
N ARG A 205 -22.86 16.03 -9.30
CA ARG A 205 -23.78 17.09 -8.83
C ARG A 205 -24.48 17.79 -10.01
N MET A 206 -25.54 18.57 -9.72
CA MET A 206 -26.45 19.27 -10.67
C MET A 206 -25.74 20.03 -11.83
N ASN A 207 -24.51 20.51 -11.62
CA ASN A 207 -23.77 21.37 -12.58
C ASN A 207 -22.47 20.76 -13.13
N GLU A 208 -22.31 19.43 -13.04
CA GLU A 208 -21.04 18.74 -13.36
C GLU A 208 -21.20 17.71 -14.48
N LYS A 209 -20.18 17.62 -15.35
CA LYS A 209 -20.16 16.65 -16.48
C LYS A 209 -19.32 15.43 -16.11
N GLY A 210 -19.84 14.24 -16.40
CA GLY A 210 -19.03 13.01 -16.43
C GLY A 210 -17.93 13.18 -17.47
N VAL A 211 -16.67 12.82 -17.15
CA VAL A 211 -15.61 12.82 -18.16
C VAL A 211 -14.77 11.56 -18.17
N HIS A 212 -14.18 11.29 -19.31
CA HIS A 212 -13.49 10.05 -19.64
C HIS A 212 -11.98 10.16 -19.46
N MET A 213 -11.35 9.05 -19.05
CA MET A 213 -9.90 8.91 -19.09
C MET A 213 -9.49 8.20 -20.38
N CYS A 214 -8.48 8.71 -21.08
CA CYS A 214 -7.89 8.04 -22.24
C CYS A 214 -7.28 6.66 -21.92
N ASN A 215 -7.08 6.35 -20.64
CA ASN A 215 -6.36 5.16 -20.16
C ASN A 215 -7.24 4.15 -19.39
N LEU A 216 -8.50 4.45 -19.10
CA LEU A 216 -9.42 3.51 -18.45
C LEU A 216 -10.43 2.97 -19.46
N LYS A 217 -10.85 1.71 -19.27
CA LYS A 217 -11.93 1.11 -20.08
C LYS A 217 -13.31 1.69 -19.74
N ASN A 218 -13.44 2.43 -18.63
CA ASN A 218 -14.70 2.86 -18.00
C ASN A 218 -14.75 4.39 -17.73
N GLY A 219 -15.96 4.91 -17.47
CA GLY A 219 -16.17 6.21 -16.81
C GLY A 219 -15.61 6.20 -15.38
N VAL A 220 -15.16 7.34 -14.86
CA VAL A 220 -14.43 7.42 -13.57
C VAL A 220 -15.27 6.92 -12.41
N PHE A 221 -16.54 7.31 -12.33
CA PHE A 221 -17.44 6.87 -11.27
C PHE A 221 -17.65 5.35 -11.33
N THR A 222 -18.12 4.83 -12.47
CA THR A 222 -18.31 3.39 -12.67
C THR A 222 -17.04 2.61 -12.38
N TYR A 223 -15.89 3.14 -12.78
CA TYR A 223 -14.60 2.52 -12.56
C TYR A 223 -14.33 2.26 -11.08
N TYR A 224 -14.44 3.27 -10.21
CA TYR A 224 -14.19 3.10 -8.78
C TYR A 224 -15.31 2.31 -8.09
N ILE A 225 -16.57 2.43 -8.55
CA ILE A 225 -17.66 1.58 -8.10
C ILE A 225 -17.36 0.11 -8.37
N VAL A 226 -17.02 -0.25 -9.62
CA VAL A 226 -16.72 -1.62 -10.01
C VAL A 226 -15.50 -2.16 -9.25
N GLN A 227 -14.46 -1.36 -9.03
CA GLN A 227 -13.33 -1.78 -8.19
C GLN A 227 -13.75 -2.07 -6.75
N GLY A 228 -14.57 -1.20 -6.16
CA GLY A 228 -15.12 -1.39 -4.82
C GLY A 228 -15.86 -2.71 -4.72
N LEU A 229 -16.76 -2.97 -5.68
CA LEU A 229 -17.54 -4.20 -5.84
C LEU A 229 -16.69 -5.46 -6.09
N TRP A 230 -15.47 -5.31 -6.61
CA TRP A 230 -14.49 -6.40 -6.67
C TRP A 230 -13.79 -6.67 -5.32
N GLY A 231 -14.28 -6.12 -4.20
CA GLY A 231 -13.75 -6.36 -2.86
C GLY A 231 -12.75 -5.32 -2.38
N ALA A 232 -12.43 -4.29 -3.18
CA ALA A 232 -11.60 -3.19 -2.68
C ALA A 232 -12.33 -2.33 -1.64
N ALA A 233 -13.67 -2.36 -1.63
CA ALA A 233 -14.50 -1.67 -0.66
C ALA A 233 -14.76 -2.47 0.64
N ASP A 234 -14.43 -3.75 0.69
CA ASP A 234 -14.56 -4.58 1.90
C ASP A 234 -13.47 -4.16 2.92
N GLN A 235 -13.81 -3.19 3.77
CA GLN A 235 -12.89 -2.56 4.71
C GLN A 235 -12.83 -3.30 6.03
N ASP A 236 -13.93 -3.93 6.47
CA ASP A 236 -13.99 -4.69 7.71
C ASP A 236 -13.66 -6.19 7.54
N GLU A 237 -13.45 -6.62 6.30
CA GLU A 237 -13.06 -7.97 5.90
C GLU A 237 -14.11 -9.03 6.26
N ASP A 238 -15.39 -8.64 6.27
CA ASP A 238 -16.52 -9.55 6.53
C ASP A 238 -16.95 -10.36 5.29
N GLY A 239 -16.40 -10.05 4.11
CA GLY A 239 -16.69 -10.71 2.84
C GLY A 239 -17.96 -10.21 2.16
N SER A 240 -18.53 -9.10 2.63
CA SER A 240 -19.70 -8.41 2.10
C SER A 240 -19.32 -7.00 1.70
N ILE A 241 -20.10 -6.39 0.81
CA ILE A 241 -19.92 -4.99 0.44
C ILE A 241 -21.28 -4.34 0.55
N SER A 242 -21.44 -3.55 1.59
CA SER A 242 -22.58 -2.67 1.78
C SER A 242 -22.51 -1.46 0.83
N VAL A 243 -23.65 -0.81 0.59
CA VAL A 243 -23.68 0.47 -0.13
C VAL A 243 -22.82 1.51 0.58
N ARG A 244 -22.79 1.51 1.92
CA ARG A 244 -21.95 2.43 2.68
C ARG A 244 -20.46 2.23 2.40
N GLU A 245 -19.98 1.00 2.51
CA GLU A 245 -18.58 0.67 2.24
C GLU A 245 -18.16 1.01 0.81
N LEU A 246 -19.05 0.74 -0.15
CA LEU A 246 -18.84 1.11 -1.54
C LEU A 246 -18.65 2.63 -1.70
N CYS A 247 -19.48 3.44 -1.05
CA CYS A 247 -19.37 4.90 -1.07
C CYS A 247 -18.10 5.38 -0.35
N ASP A 248 -17.80 4.85 0.84
CA ASP A 248 -16.62 5.22 1.64
C ASP A 248 -15.31 4.91 0.90
N TYR A 249 -15.29 3.86 0.07
CA TYR A 249 -14.18 3.54 -0.83
C TYR A 249 -14.13 4.44 -2.08
N SER A 250 -15.26 4.54 -2.80
CA SER A 250 -15.26 5.08 -4.16
C SER A 250 -15.31 6.61 -4.19
N PHE A 251 -16.09 7.26 -3.31
CA PHE A 251 -16.35 8.70 -3.39
C PHE A 251 -15.09 9.53 -3.17
N PRO A 252 -14.24 9.26 -2.16
CA PRO A 252 -12.99 10.00 -1.99
C PRO A 252 -12.07 9.87 -3.21
N LYS A 253 -11.98 8.67 -3.81
CA LYS A 253 -11.14 8.41 -5.00
C LYS A 253 -11.66 9.15 -6.25
N ILE A 254 -12.99 9.27 -6.40
CA ILE A 254 -13.62 10.02 -7.50
C ILE A 254 -13.38 11.52 -7.34
N VAL A 255 -13.65 12.07 -6.14
CA VAL A 255 -13.44 13.49 -5.83
C VAL A 255 -11.97 13.86 -5.97
N GLU A 256 -11.06 13.05 -5.43
CA GLU A 256 -9.63 13.26 -5.61
C GLU A 256 -9.26 13.23 -7.10
N TYR A 257 -9.93 12.39 -7.92
CA TYR A 257 -9.65 12.31 -9.37
C TYR A 257 -10.11 13.57 -10.08
N ARG A 258 -11.14 14.22 -9.57
CA ARG A 258 -11.84 15.34 -10.18
C ARG A 258 -12.14 16.41 -9.16
N GLU A 259 -11.07 16.98 -8.61
CA GLU A 259 -11.08 17.96 -7.51
C GLU A 259 -12.20 19.02 -7.63
N ASP A 260 -12.62 19.39 -8.86
CA ASP A 260 -13.71 20.35 -9.12
C ASP A 260 -14.82 19.92 -10.11
N THR A 261 -14.90 18.66 -10.58
CA THR A 261 -15.81 18.31 -11.71
C THR A 261 -16.65 17.04 -11.59
N GLN A 262 -16.45 16.22 -10.56
CA GLN A 262 -17.29 15.04 -10.36
C GLN A 262 -17.41 14.70 -8.87
N HIS A 263 -18.54 15.07 -8.28
CA HIS A 263 -18.87 14.80 -6.88
C HIS A 263 -20.05 13.83 -6.79
N PRO A 264 -19.80 12.55 -6.44
CA PRO A 264 -20.88 11.59 -6.27
C PRO A 264 -21.71 11.88 -5.02
N LEU A 265 -22.97 11.44 -5.03
CA LEU A 265 -23.93 11.60 -3.94
C LEU A 265 -24.57 10.25 -3.60
N LEU A 266 -24.87 10.07 -2.30
CA LEU A 266 -25.68 8.98 -1.77
C LEU A 266 -26.96 9.58 -1.19
N TRP A 267 -28.12 8.99 -1.47
CA TRP A 267 -29.40 9.44 -0.94
C TRP A 267 -30.30 8.29 -0.47
N PRO A 268 -30.89 8.36 0.74
CA PRO A 268 -30.46 9.20 1.86
C PRO A 268 -29.03 8.83 2.32
N ASP A 269 -28.22 9.82 2.68
CA ASP A 269 -26.92 9.60 3.33
C ASP A 269 -27.14 9.39 4.83
N ASP A 270 -27.70 8.24 5.19
CA ASP A 270 -27.90 7.82 6.58
C ASP A 270 -27.41 6.39 6.84
N ASN A 271 -27.59 5.91 8.07
CA ASN A 271 -27.11 4.59 8.47
C ASN A 271 -27.83 3.42 7.80
N SER A 272 -28.92 3.66 7.06
CA SER A 272 -29.60 2.61 6.31
C SER A 272 -28.68 1.97 5.27
N ALA A 273 -27.74 2.74 4.68
CA ALA A 273 -26.77 2.25 3.70
C ALA A 273 -25.83 1.14 4.22
N ASN A 274 -25.64 1.03 5.55
CA ASN A 274 -24.88 -0.06 6.16
C ASN A 274 -25.65 -1.40 6.09
N ASN A 275 -26.98 -1.35 6.08
CA ASN A 275 -27.83 -2.53 6.08
C ASN A 275 -28.12 -3.05 4.66
N PHE A 276 -27.50 -2.45 3.65
CA PHE A 276 -27.71 -2.75 2.23
C PHE A 276 -26.51 -3.48 1.65
N THR A 277 -26.42 -4.79 1.88
CA THR A 277 -25.42 -5.63 1.23
C THR A 277 -25.69 -5.74 -0.27
N LEU A 278 -24.87 -5.05 -1.07
CA LEU A 278 -25.00 -5.04 -2.52
C LEU A 278 -24.30 -6.27 -3.13
N ILE A 279 -23.14 -6.64 -2.61
CA ILE A 279 -22.41 -7.86 -3.00
C ILE A 279 -22.10 -8.68 -1.76
N GLN A 280 -22.36 -9.99 -1.82
CA GLN A 280 -21.71 -10.96 -0.97
C GLN A 280 -20.60 -11.59 -1.80
N LEU A 281 -19.35 -11.26 -1.49
CA LEU A 281 -18.21 -11.76 -2.26
C LEU A 281 -18.22 -13.28 -2.25
N LYS A 282 -18.01 -13.90 -3.41
CA LYS A 282 -17.92 -15.36 -3.49
C LYS A 282 -16.82 -15.82 -2.56
N ALA A 283 -17.17 -16.63 -1.57
CA ALA A 283 -16.22 -17.30 -0.70
C ALA A 283 -15.46 -18.34 -1.55
N SER A 284 -14.42 -17.89 -2.22
CA SER A 284 -13.61 -18.73 -3.09
C SER A 284 -12.24 -18.93 -2.46
N ILE A 285 -11.80 -20.19 -2.41
CA ILE A 285 -10.40 -20.49 -2.08
C ILE A 285 -9.57 -19.87 -3.21
N PRO A 286 -8.65 -18.93 -2.91
CA PRO A 286 -7.81 -18.30 -3.91
C PRO A 286 -7.23 -19.33 -4.87
N LYS A 287 -7.55 -19.19 -6.14
CA LYS A 287 -7.09 -20.10 -7.18
C LYS A 287 -5.71 -19.67 -7.64
N LYS A 288 -4.89 -20.68 -7.93
CA LYS A 288 -3.61 -20.46 -8.59
C LYS A 288 -3.79 -20.62 -10.10
N ILE A 289 -3.78 -19.50 -10.81
CA ILE A 289 -3.89 -19.41 -12.28
C ILE A 289 -2.48 -19.44 -12.87
N LYS A 290 -2.19 -20.37 -13.77
CA LYS A 290 -0.86 -20.53 -14.38
C LYS A 290 -0.83 -19.93 -15.77
N VAL A 291 0.11 -19.02 -16.01
CA VAL A 291 0.35 -18.46 -17.35
C VAL A 291 1.59 -19.13 -17.95
N PRO A 292 1.63 -19.53 -19.23
CA PRO A 292 0.59 -19.43 -20.24
C PRO A 292 -0.38 -20.62 -20.28
N ALA A 293 -0.33 -21.53 -19.30
CA ALA A 293 -1.06 -22.81 -19.35
C ALA A 293 -2.58 -22.65 -19.35
N ASP A 294 -3.11 -21.80 -18.47
CA ASP A 294 -4.55 -21.55 -18.34
C ASP A 294 -4.99 -20.38 -19.24
N TYR A 295 -4.12 -19.38 -19.41
CA TYR A 295 -4.37 -18.21 -20.26
C TYR A 295 -3.10 -17.84 -21.03
N ARG A 296 -3.25 -17.51 -22.32
CA ARG A 296 -2.11 -17.22 -23.21
C ARG A 296 -1.26 -16.03 -22.76
N THR A 297 -1.83 -15.05 -22.06
CA THR A 297 -1.14 -13.83 -21.60
C THR A 297 -1.49 -13.53 -20.15
N ILE A 298 -0.65 -12.75 -19.47
CA ILE A 298 -0.86 -12.36 -18.08
C ILE A 298 -2.09 -11.45 -17.97
N GLN A 299 -2.29 -10.51 -18.90
CA GLN A 299 -3.48 -9.66 -18.89
C GLN A 299 -4.78 -10.47 -19.00
N LYS A 300 -4.78 -11.55 -19.79
CA LYS A 300 -5.96 -12.44 -19.88
C LYS A 300 -6.21 -13.20 -18.58
N ALA A 301 -5.15 -13.59 -17.86
CA ALA A 301 -5.28 -14.15 -16.53
C ALA A 301 -5.84 -13.12 -15.53
N VAL A 302 -5.37 -11.86 -15.57
CA VAL A 302 -5.90 -10.77 -14.73
C VAL A 302 -7.39 -10.54 -15.01
N GLU A 303 -7.80 -10.50 -16.28
CA GLU A 303 -9.20 -10.33 -16.67
C GLU A 303 -10.09 -11.46 -16.12
N ALA A 304 -9.60 -12.70 -16.11
CA ALA A 304 -10.35 -13.86 -15.66
C ALA A 304 -10.27 -14.15 -14.14
N ALA A 305 -9.25 -13.63 -13.45
CA ALA A 305 -9.03 -13.86 -12.03
C ALA A 305 -10.13 -13.23 -11.16
N MET A 306 -10.49 -13.91 -10.08
CA MET A 306 -11.31 -13.37 -8.99
C MET A 306 -10.42 -12.68 -7.95
N PRO A 307 -10.96 -11.75 -7.15
CA PRO A 307 -10.23 -11.10 -6.06
C PRO A 307 -9.56 -12.15 -5.15
N GLY A 308 -8.32 -11.87 -4.77
CA GLY A 308 -7.49 -12.76 -3.96
C GLY A 308 -6.79 -13.88 -4.74
N ASP A 309 -7.15 -14.16 -6.00
CA ASP A 309 -6.47 -15.18 -6.81
C ASP A 309 -4.97 -14.88 -7.00
N VAL A 310 -4.21 -15.95 -7.21
CA VAL A 310 -2.77 -15.91 -7.46
C VAL A 310 -2.48 -16.23 -8.93
N ILE A 311 -1.89 -15.30 -9.66
CA ILE A 311 -1.38 -15.51 -11.01
C ILE A 311 0.09 -15.93 -10.92
N ASP A 312 0.36 -17.20 -11.21
CA ASP A 312 1.69 -17.81 -11.27
C ASP A 312 2.32 -17.59 -12.64
N VAL A 313 3.42 -16.83 -12.67
CA VAL A 313 4.12 -16.46 -13.89
C VAL A 313 5.50 -17.16 -13.91
N PRO A 314 5.62 -18.32 -14.57
CA PRO A 314 6.87 -19.05 -14.72
C PRO A 314 7.87 -18.29 -15.63
N PRO A 315 9.15 -18.73 -15.63
CA PRO A 315 10.19 -18.08 -16.43
C PRO A 315 9.81 -18.01 -17.92
N GLY A 316 9.99 -16.85 -18.52
CA GLY A 316 9.56 -16.58 -19.88
C GLY A 316 9.61 -15.10 -20.22
N THR A 317 9.36 -14.75 -21.48
CA THR A 317 9.18 -13.36 -21.91
C THR A 317 7.75 -13.15 -22.38
N TYR A 318 7.06 -12.22 -21.74
CA TYR A 318 5.68 -11.85 -21.98
C TYR A 318 5.67 -10.43 -22.56
N THR A 319 5.27 -10.29 -23.82
CA THR A 319 5.21 -8.98 -24.49
C THR A 319 3.80 -8.42 -24.41
N GLU A 320 3.54 -7.67 -23.35
CA GLU A 320 2.26 -7.03 -23.04
C GLU A 320 2.46 -5.90 -22.02
N ASN A 321 1.50 -4.99 -21.93
CA ASN A 321 1.36 -4.08 -20.79
C ASN A 321 0.24 -4.62 -19.91
N ILE A 322 0.42 -4.58 -18.58
CA ILE A 322 -0.53 -5.19 -17.64
C ILE A 322 -1.24 -4.09 -16.85
N VAL A 323 -2.56 -4.15 -16.78
CA VAL A 323 -3.40 -3.29 -15.93
C VAL A 323 -4.10 -4.18 -14.91
N ILE A 324 -3.84 -3.88 -13.63
CA ILE A 324 -4.40 -4.60 -12.48
C ILE A 324 -5.41 -3.70 -11.80
N ASN A 325 -6.68 -4.09 -11.91
CA ASN A 325 -7.84 -3.35 -11.45
C ASN A 325 -8.72 -4.15 -10.47
N LYS A 326 -8.22 -5.30 -9.99
CA LYS A 326 -8.85 -6.15 -8.97
C LYS A 326 -7.78 -6.56 -7.95
N PRO A 327 -8.12 -6.74 -6.66
CA PRO A 327 -7.15 -7.17 -5.65
C PRO A 327 -6.60 -8.56 -6.00
N LEU A 328 -5.32 -8.65 -6.38
CA LEU A 328 -4.72 -9.90 -6.89
C LEU A 328 -3.30 -10.08 -6.37
N THR A 329 -2.82 -11.33 -6.40
CA THR A 329 -1.38 -11.61 -6.29
C THR A 329 -0.84 -12.04 -7.64
N ILE A 330 0.17 -11.34 -8.17
CA ILE A 330 0.97 -11.82 -9.30
C ILE A 330 2.35 -12.21 -8.79
N SER A 331 2.72 -13.47 -8.98
CA SER A 331 3.94 -14.04 -8.41
C SER A 331 4.74 -14.80 -9.46
N ALA A 332 6.05 -14.52 -9.49
CA ALA A 332 7.04 -15.20 -10.30
C ALA A 332 8.19 -15.72 -9.43
N PRO A 333 7.95 -16.73 -8.57
CA PRO A 333 8.92 -17.17 -7.55
C PRO A 333 10.17 -17.84 -8.15
N TYR A 334 10.13 -18.23 -9.43
CA TYR A 334 11.21 -18.97 -10.09
C TYR A 334 12.27 -18.05 -10.74
N GLY A 335 12.06 -16.73 -10.72
CA GLY A 335 12.90 -15.74 -11.41
C GLY A 335 12.80 -15.81 -12.95
N ASN A 336 13.45 -14.87 -13.64
CA ASN A 336 13.48 -14.80 -15.12
C ASN A 336 12.10 -14.72 -15.82
N SER A 337 11.06 -14.28 -15.11
CA SER A 337 9.76 -13.95 -15.70
C SER A 337 9.76 -12.49 -16.14
N ILE A 338 10.01 -12.26 -17.42
CA ILE A 338 10.21 -10.93 -18.01
C ILE A 338 8.92 -10.46 -18.64
N ILE A 339 8.39 -9.34 -18.14
CA ILE A 339 7.37 -8.55 -18.82
C ILE A 339 8.09 -7.46 -19.61
N HIS A 340 7.87 -7.50 -20.92
CA HIS A 340 8.36 -6.53 -21.87
C HIS A 340 7.14 -5.74 -22.34
N ALA A 341 7.05 -4.47 -21.95
CA ALA A 341 5.95 -3.61 -22.37
C ALA A 341 5.79 -3.64 -23.90
N ALA A 342 4.59 -3.96 -24.37
CA ALA A 342 4.30 -3.98 -25.81
C ALA A 342 4.21 -2.56 -26.40
N ASN A 343 3.85 -1.60 -25.56
CA ASN A 343 3.81 -0.17 -25.87
C ASN A 343 4.60 0.61 -24.82
N SER A 344 5.68 1.25 -25.25
CA SER A 344 6.59 2.02 -24.39
C SER A 344 6.03 3.36 -23.93
N SER A 345 4.87 3.79 -24.44
CA SER A 345 4.16 4.98 -23.95
C SER A 345 3.33 4.68 -22.70
N PHE A 346 3.25 3.42 -22.28
CA PHE A 346 2.53 2.98 -21.08
C PHE A 346 3.47 2.23 -20.12
N PRO A 347 3.15 2.20 -18.81
CA PRO A 347 3.88 1.38 -17.86
C PRO A 347 3.91 -0.09 -18.25
N CYS A 348 4.93 -0.82 -17.83
CA CYS A 348 4.96 -2.27 -17.97
C CYS A 348 3.85 -2.92 -17.13
N ILE A 349 3.68 -2.45 -15.88
CA ILE A 349 2.55 -2.78 -15.01
C ILE A 349 1.94 -1.49 -14.46
N LEU A 350 0.62 -1.35 -14.57
CA LEU A 350 -0.18 -0.31 -13.95
C LEU A 350 -1.11 -0.95 -12.90
N ILE A 351 -1.00 -0.49 -11.67
CA ILE A 351 -1.83 -0.92 -10.53
C ILE A 351 -2.70 0.25 -10.13
N THR A 352 -4.01 0.02 -10.11
CA THR A 352 -5.01 1.06 -9.87
C THR A 352 -6.01 0.69 -8.80
N VAL A 353 -5.75 -0.40 -8.08
CA VAL A 353 -6.62 -1.02 -7.10
C VAL A 353 -5.82 -1.28 -5.84
N ASP A 354 -6.51 -1.30 -4.71
CA ASP A 354 -5.89 -1.54 -3.42
C ASP A 354 -5.63 -3.05 -3.19
N LYS A 355 -4.83 -3.38 -2.17
CA LYS A 355 -4.61 -4.76 -1.68
C LYS A 355 -4.03 -5.73 -2.74
N THR A 356 -3.17 -5.25 -3.64
CA THR A 356 -2.48 -6.06 -4.66
C THR A 356 -1.05 -6.39 -4.25
N THR A 357 -0.59 -7.61 -4.57
CA THR A 357 0.81 -8.04 -4.39
C THR A 357 1.45 -8.39 -5.73
N ILE A 358 2.62 -7.79 -6.01
CA ILE A 358 3.44 -8.09 -7.19
C ILE A 358 4.81 -8.56 -6.76
N SER A 359 5.22 -9.76 -7.19
CA SER A 359 6.50 -10.33 -6.79
C SER A 359 7.24 -11.15 -7.84
N GLY A 360 8.58 -11.04 -7.83
CA GLY A 360 9.49 -11.89 -8.61
C GLY A 360 9.57 -11.57 -10.10
N LEU A 361 8.94 -10.48 -10.56
CA LEU A 361 8.87 -10.15 -12.00
C LEU A 361 10.05 -9.28 -12.43
N THR A 362 10.42 -9.39 -13.71
CA THR A 362 11.27 -8.41 -14.38
C THR A 362 10.42 -7.51 -15.27
N CYS A 363 10.38 -6.19 -14.99
CA CYS A 363 9.63 -5.21 -15.78
C CYS A 363 10.58 -4.32 -16.59
N GLN A 364 10.38 -4.25 -17.91
CA GLN A 364 11.24 -3.47 -18.80
C GLN A 364 10.53 -2.90 -20.04
N LYS A 365 11.13 -1.86 -20.62
CA LYS A 365 10.73 -1.16 -21.85
C LYS A 365 9.35 -0.49 -21.80
N GLY A 366 8.78 -0.33 -20.61
CA GLY A 366 7.62 0.53 -20.41
C GLY A 366 8.02 2.00 -20.34
N LEU A 367 7.02 2.88 -20.32
CA LEU A 367 7.21 4.27 -19.91
C LEU A 367 7.76 4.28 -18.49
N HIS A 368 7.00 3.67 -17.58
CA HIS A 368 7.43 3.29 -16.25
C HIS A 368 7.59 1.76 -16.18
N GLY A 369 8.39 1.28 -15.24
CA GLY A 369 8.41 -0.14 -14.93
C GLY A 369 7.11 -0.57 -14.24
N ILE A 370 6.89 -0.09 -13.02
CA ILE A 370 5.67 -0.35 -12.24
C ILE A 370 5.09 0.98 -11.79
N GLU A 371 3.84 1.24 -12.12
CA GLU A 371 3.11 2.43 -11.69
C GLU A 371 1.96 2.05 -10.76
N LEU A 372 1.94 2.66 -9.57
CA LEU A 372 0.82 2.65 -8.64
C LEU A 372 0.12 3.99 -8.79
N TRP A 373 -1.15 3.94 -9.12
CA TRP A 373 -1.94 5.12 -9.41
C TRP A 373 -3.22 5.11 -8.58
N ARG A 374 -3.28 6.02 -7.60
CA ARG A 374 -4.41 6.14 -6.65
C ARG A 374 -4.77 4.83 -5.96
N SER A 375 -3.74 4.08 -5.62
CA SER A 375 -3.84 2.72 -5.11
C SER A 375 -3.11 2.60 -3.78
N CYS A 376 -3.76 1.99 -2.81
CA CYS A 376 -3.29 1.91 -1.44
C CYS A 376 -3.10 0.47 -0.98
N ASN A 377 -2.29 0.27 0.05
CA ASN A 377 -2.11 -1.04 0.70
C ASN A 377 -1.57 -2.13 -0.26
N ASN A 378 -0.77 -1.74 -1.26
CA ASN A 378 -0.15 -2.66 -2.19
C ASN A 378 1.25 -3.07 -1.74
N MET A 379 1.68 -4.26 -2.17
CA MET A 379 3.02 -4.77 -1.92
C MET A 379 3.75 -5.06 -3.23
N ILE A 380 4.85 -4.34 -3.48
CA ILE A 380 5.74 -4.56 -4.61
C ILE A 380 7.05 -5.11 -4.06
N ALA A 381 7.26 -6.41 -4.23
CA ALA A 381 8.33 -7.13 -3.55
C ALA A 381 9.20 -7.98 -4.47
N ASN A 382 10.53 -7.94 -4.31
CA ASN A 382 11.46 -8.85 -5.01
C ASN A 382 11.37 -8.76 -6.56
N ASN A 383 11.08 -7.59 -7.11
CA ASN A 383 11.02 -7.39 -8.56
C ASN A 383 12.32 -6.79 -9.09
N THR A 384 12.64 -7.08 -10.35
CA THR A 384 13.69 -6.39 -11.10
C THR A 384 13.05 -5.38 -12.05
N VAL A 385 13.36 -4.09 -11.93
CA VAL A 385 12.73 -3.04 -12.73
C VAL A 385 13.80 -2.23 -13.45
N LYS A 386 13.89 -2.41 -14.77
CA LYS A 386 15.03 -1.89 -15.54
C LYS A 386 14.72 -1.51 -16.98
N ASN A 387 15.53 -0.63 -17.56
CA ASN A 387 15.44 -0.23 -18.97
C ASN A 387 14.04 0.29 -19.33
N ASN A 388 13.45 1.12 -18.46
CA ASN A 388 12.18 1.81 -18.72
C ASN A 388 12.46 3.28 -19.07
N GLY A 389 11.57 3.88 -19.85
CA GLY A 389 11.79 5.21 -20.43
C GLY A 389 11.86 6.34 -19.39
N ASN A 390 11.18 6.20 -18.26
CA ASN A 390 11.04 7.22 -17.23
C ASN A 390 11.47 6.68 -15.86
N ASN A 391 10.54 6.55 -14.91
CA ASN A 391 10.81 5.99 -13.59
C ASN A 391 10.82 4.46 -13.61
N GLY A 392 11.61 3.84 -12.73
CA GLY A 392 11.50 2.41 -12.45
C GLY A 392 10.16 2.09 -11.80
N ILE A 393 9.98 2.49 -10.55
CA ILE A 393 8.72 2.36 -9.81
C ILE A 393 8.21 3.77 -9.50
N ILE A 394 6.92 4.05 -9.75
CA ILE A 394 6.30 5.33 -9.39
C ILE A 394 5.01 5.10 -8.59
N LEU A 395 4.86 5.86 -7.51
CA LEU A 395 3.63 5.97 -6.72
C LEU A 395 3.06 7.37 -6.97
N ASN A 396 1.87 7.43 -7.55
CA ASN A 396 1.15 8.68 -7.74
C ASN A 396 -0.13 8.63 -6.92
N LYS A 397 -0.26 9.57 -5.97
CA LYS A 397 -1.42 9.64 -5.06
C LYS A 397 -1.73 8.30 -4.37
N SER A 398 -0.68 7.55 -4.01
CA SER A 398 -0.77 6.14 -3.63
C SER A 398 -0.18 5.93 -2.24
N ASN A 399 -1.06 5.75 -1.24
CA ASN A 399 -0.69 5.76 0.17
C ASN A 399 -0.55 4.36 0.75
N ASN A 400 0.16 4.21 1.88
CA ASN A 400 0.20 2.96 2.66
C ASN A 400 0.77 1.75 1.89
N ASN A 401 1.61 1.96 0.88
CA ASN A 401 2.20 0.88 0.08
C ASN A 401 3.55 0.42 0.64
N ARG A 402 3.91 -0.83 0.31
CA ARG A 402 5.17 -1.48 0.69
C ARG A 402 6.00 -1.76 -0.58
N ILE A 403 7.10 -1.05 -0.75
CA ILE A 403 8.06 -1.26 -1.84
C ILE A 403 9.32 -1.89 -1.23
N ILE A 404 9.50 -3.19 -1.41
CA ILE A 404 10.45 -4.00 -0.61
C ILE A 404 11.36 -4.88 -1.49
N ASN A 405 12.66 -4.93 -1.20
CA ASN A 405 13.61 -5.87 -1.83
C ASN A 405 13.63 -5.82 -3.37
N ASN A 406 13.34 -4.67 -3.98
CA ASN A 406 13.37 -4.57 -5.45
C ASN A 406 14.76 -4.15 -5.94
N GLU A 407 15.11 -4.61 -7.13
CA GLU A 407 16.32 -4.27 -7.88
C GLU A 407 15.94 -3.31 -9.03
N ILE A 408 16.25 -2.03 -8.90
CA ILE A 408 15.84 -0.98 -9.84
C ILE A 408 17.09 -0.33 -10.47
N SER A 409 17.24 -0.44 -11.79
CA SER A 409 18.42 0.10 -12.47
C SER A 409 18.20 0.46 -13.93
N ASN A 410 19.03 1.34 -14.48
CA ASN A 410 19.01 1.73 -15.90
C ASN A 410 17.62 2.23 -16.34
N ASN A 411 16.96 3.05 -15.53
CA ASN A 411 15.74 3.74 -15.94
C ASN A 411 16.11 5.17 -16.38
N ASP A 412 15.57 5.60 -17.53
CA ASP A 412 16.21 6.59 -18.40
C ASP A 412 15.88 8.05 -18.04
N ASN A 413 14.66 8.55 -18.13
CA ASN A 413 14.47 10.01 -18.03
C ASN A 413 14.42 10.53 -16.59
N TYR A 414 14.18 9.66 -15.60
CA TYR A 414 13.91 10.07 -14.22
C TYR A 414 14.52 9.10 -13.19
N ASN A 415 13.76 8.71 -12.17
CA ASN A 415 14.26 8.14 -10.93
C ASN A 415 14.15 6.62 -10.91
N GLY A 416 14.92 5.98 -10.03
CA GLY A 416 14.69 4.58 -9.69
C GLY A 416 13.29 4.39 -9.09
N ILE A 417 13.06 4.98 -7.93
CA ILE A 417 11.75 4.99 -7.25
C ILE A 417 11.27 6.44 -7.10
N ALA A 418 10.03 6.72 -7.49
CA ALA A 418 9.41 8.04 -7.40
C ALA A 418 8.12 8.00 -6.58
N LEU A 419 7.88 9.03 -5.76
CA LEU A 419 6.61 9.25 -5.07
C LEU A 419 6.14 10.67 -5.34
N ASP A 420 4.87 10.79 -5.69
CA ASP A 420 4.18 12.04 -5.90
C ASP A 420 2.90 12.02 -5.09
N SER A 421 2.75 12.95 -4.16
CA SER A 421 1.55 13.10 -3.34
C SER A 421 1.17 11.80 -2.61
N SER A 422 2.16 11.03 -2.16
CA SER A 422 2.01 9.63 -1.73
C SER A 422 2.58 9.44 -0.33
N ASN A 423 1.69 9.33 0.65
CA ASN A 423 1.99 9.37 2.07
C ASN A 423 2.03 7.98 2.70
N ASN A 424 2.66 7.87 3.87
CA ASN A 424 2.62 6.67 4.70
C ASN A 424 3.16 5.40 4.02
N ASN A 425 4.05 5.54 3.03
CA ASN A 425 4.66 4.42 2.32
C ASN A 425 5.91 3.91 3.01
N LYS A 426 6.20 2.63 2.77
CA LYS A 426 7.33 1.87 3.32
C LYS A 426 8.24 1.43 2.19
N ILE A 427 9.36 2.12 2.02
CA ILE A 427 10.36 1.83 0.99
C ILE A 427 11.59 1.23 1.68
N ARG A 428 11.70 -0.09 1.63
CA ARG A 428 12.72 -0.81 2.40
C ARG A 428 13.56 -1.79 1.59
N ASN A 429 14.84 -1.88 1.93
CA ASN A 429 15.74 -2.92 1.40
C ASN A 429 15.82 -2.94 -0.14
N ASN A 430 15.53 -1.83 -0.82
CA ASN A 430 15.61 -1.77 -2.27
C ASN A 430 17.03 -1.37 -2.71
N ARG A 431 17.43 -1.85 -3.88
CA ARG A 431 18.63 -1.42 -4.57
C ARG A 431 18.24 -0.61 -5.80
N ALA A 432 18.21 0.71 -5.66
CA ALA A 432 17.89 1.65 -6.74
C ALA A 432 19.18 2.30 -7.24
N ASN A 433 19.94 1.55 -8.04
CA ASN A 433 21.27 1.92 -8.50
C ASN A 433 21.31 2.18 -10.00
N ASP A 434 22.32 2.92 -10.45
CA ASP A 434 22.61 3.09 -11.88
C ASP A 434 21.38 3.62 -12.67
N ASN A 435 20.56 4.47 -12.03
CA ASN A 435 19.46 5.17 -12.69
C ASN A 435 19.94 6.55 -13.16
N HIS A 436 19.29 7.08 -14.20
CA HIS A 436 19.78 8.29 -14.85
C HIS A 436 19.67 9.55 -14.00
N TYR A 437 18.64 9.66 -13.15
CA TYR A 437 18.46 10.79 -12.24
C TYR A 437 18.69 10.38 -10.80
N ASP A 438 17.69 10.48 -9.91
CA ASP A 438 17.85 10.10 -8.51
C ASP A 438 17.60 8.59 -8.30
N GLY A 439 18.22 8.01 -7.28
CA GLY A 439 17.90 6.63 -6.87
C GLY A 439 16.48 6.53 -6.34
N ILE A 440 16.14 7.37 -5.36
CA ILE A 440 14.80 7.52 -4.79
C ILE A 440 14.47 9.01 -4.71
N ALA A 441 13.34 9.43 -5.26
CA ALA A 441 12.88 10.81 -5.18
C ALA A 441 11.43 10.89 -4.74
N PHE A 442 11.07 11.88 -3.93
CA PHE A 442 9.68 12.11 -3.59
C PHE A 442 9.30 13.58 -3.38
N LEU A 443 8.06 13.90 -3.76
CA LEU A 443 7.49 15.24 -3.75
C LEU A 443 6.13 15.23 -3.06
N ALA A 444 5.88 16.22 -2.19
CA ALA A 444 4.60 16.36 -1.48
C ALA A 444 4.15 15.05 -0.79
N SER A 445 5.10 14.30 -0.25
CA SER A 445 4.89 12.93 0.21
C SER A 445 5.35 12.80 1.66
N ASP A 446 4.38 12.77 2.56
CA ASP A 446 4.58 12.88 4.00
C ASP A 446 4.56 11.53 4.72
N GLU A 447 5.17 11.48 5.91
CA GLU A 447 5.10 10.32 6.82
C GLU A 447 5.62 9.00 6.20
N ASN A 448 6.51 9.08 5.22
CA ASN A 448 7.11 7.91 4.59
C ASN A 448 8.32 7.40 5.37
N ILE A 449 8.55 6.08 5.28
CA ILE A 449 9.74 5.43 5.84
C ILE A 449 10.60 4.87 4.73
N ILE A 450 11.78 5.46 4.56
CA ILE A 450 12.81 5.10 3.61
C ILE A 450 13.95 4.45 4.38
N ALA A 451 14.00 3.12 4.43
CA ALA A 451 14.97 2.42 5.27
C ALA A 451 15.77 1.31 4.59
N ASN A 452 17.05 1.17 4.94
CA ASN A 452 17.92 0.09 4.45
C ASN A 452 18.06 0.01 2.92
N ASN A 453 17.88 1.12 2.20
CA ASN A 453 18.01 1.12 0.75
C ASN A 453 19.45 1.39 0.32
N THR A 454 19.85 0.79 -0.79
CA THR A 454 21.11 1.09 -1.48
C THR A 454 20.79 1.93 -2.73
N VAL A 455 21.37 3.13 -2.81
CA VAL A 455 21.14 4.11 -3.89
C VAL A 455 22.46 4.64 -4.42
N LYS A 456 23.07 3.84 -5.30
CA LYS A 456 24.44 4.05 -5.78
C LYS A 456 24.53 4.36 -7.26
N ASN A 457 25.53 5.14 -7.64
CA ASN A 457 25.87 5.44 -9.04
C ASN A 457 24.71 6.05 -9.83
N ASN A 458 23.79 6.75 -9.16
CA ASN A 458 22.71 7.44 -9.86
C ASN A 458 23.23 8.76 -10.44
N GLY A 459 22.63 9.19 -11.55
CA GLY A 459 23.15 10.35 -12.28
C GLY A 459 22.99 11.69 -11.55
N ASN A 460 22.09 11.78 -10.56
CA ASN A 460 21.94 12.95 -9.69
C ASN A 460 22.12 12.60 -8.20
N CYS A 461 21.07 12.60 -7.39
CA CYS A 461 21.13 12.33 -5.94
C CYS A 461 20.88 10.84 -5.63
N GLY A 462 21.33 10.39 -4.46
CA GLY A 462 20.95 9.08 -3.94
C GLY A 462 19.47 9.06 -3.53
N ILE A 463 19.13 9.91 -2.55
CA ILE A 463 17.76 10.18 -2.09
C ILE A 463 17.48 11.68 -2.19
N SER A 464 16.34 12.07 -2.74
CA SER A 464 15.91 13.46 -2.87
C SER A 464 14.47 13.64 -2.40
N ILE A 465 14.22 14.66 -1.57
CA ILE A 465 12.88 14.93 -1.03
C ILE A 465 12.54 16.42 -1.21
N GLY A 466 11.31 16.69 -1.64
CA GLY A 466 10.81 18.04 -1.89
C GLY A 466 9.41 18.24 -1.30
N LEU A 467 9.15 19.38 -0.66
CA LEU A 467 7.84 19.71 -0.08
C LEU A 467 7.25 18.58 0.78
N SER A 468 8.11 17.83 1.48
CA SER A 468 7.74 16.56 2.14
C SER A 468 8.13 16.61 3.62
N TYR A 469 7.17 16.29 4.49
CA TYR A 469 7.26 16.50 5.93
C TYR A 469 7.16 15.20 6.72
N SER A 470 7.73 15.19 7.93
CA SER A 470 7.55 14.09 8.89
C SER A 470 8.04 12.73 8.38
N ASN A 471 8.99 12.71 7.44
CA ASN A 471 9.54 11.48 6.88
C ASN A 471 10.72 10.96 7.69
N ARG A 472 10.95 9.65 7.58
CA ARG A 472 12.05 8.94 8.23
C ARG A 472 12.96 8.30 7.18
N ILE A 473 14.18 8.81 7.06
CA ILE A 473 15.22 8.33 6.13
C ILE A 473 16.34 7.70 6.94
N THR A 474 16.40 6.36 6.99
CA THR A 474 17.28 5.67 7.94
C THR A 474 18.05 4.51 7.38
N ASP A 475 19.27 4.33 7.86
CA ASP A 475 20.07 3.13 7.56
C ASP A 475 20.28 2.92 6.04
N ASN A 476 20.20 3.99 5.22
CA ASN A 476 20.40 3.91 3.78
C ASN A 476 21.87 4.11 3.41
N VAL A 477 22.27 3.55 2.28
CA VAL A 477 23.61 3.72 1.69
C VAL A 477 23.50 4.47 0.37
N ALA A 478 23.85 5.76 0.38
CA ALA A 478 23.86 6.65 -0.76
C ALA A 478 25.29 6.99 -1.20
N SER A 479 25.75 6.37 -2.29
CA SER A 479 27.17 6.43 -2.67
C SER A 479 27.42 6.66 -4.15
N ASN A 480 28.50 7.39 -4.47
CA ASN A 480 28.97 7.59 -5.84
C ASN A 480 27.92 8.20 -6.79
N ASN A 481 27.02 9.04 -6.28
CA ASN A 481 26.03 9.69 -7.13
C ASN A 481 26.66 10.91 -7.84
N ALA A 482 26.51 10.95 -9.16
CA ALA A 482 27.48 11.55 -10.08
C ALA A 482 27.40 13.08 -10.19
N ASN A 483 26.21 13.67 -10.12
CA ASN A 483 26.01 15.12 -10.22
C ASN A 483 25.34 15.73 -8.98
N GLY A 484 24.94 14.91 -8.00
CA GLY A 484 24.17 15.33 -6.85
C GLY A 484 24.78 14.96 -5.51
N SER A 485 23.93 14.98 -4.49
CA SER A 485 24.25 14.67 -3.10
C SER A 485 23.84 13.24 -2.74
N GLY A 486 24.35 12.71 -1.62
CA GLY A 486 23.87 11.44 -1.09
C GLY A 486 22.39 11.52 -0.71
N ILE A 487 22.04 12.47 0.14
CA ILE A 487 20.67 12.75 0.59
C ILE A 487 20.39 14.26 0.43
N ALA A 488 19.25 14.61 -0.15
CA ALA A 488 18.86 16.00 -0.40
C ALA A 488 17.45 16.30 0.14
N LEU A 489 17.31 17.43 0.83
CA LEU A 489 16.06 17.99 1.33
C LEU A 489 15.87 19.39 0.74
N ALA A 490 14.68 19.66 0.18
CA ALA A 490 14.26 20.97 -0.31
C ALA A 490 12.84 21.29 0.19
N ASP A 491 12.67 22.44 0.84
CA ASP A 491 11.36 22.87 1.38
C ASP A 491 10.67 21.77 2.21
N SER A 492 11.43 21.03 3.01
CA SER A 492 11.02 19.77 3.65
C SER A 492 11.37 19.76 5.13
N ASN A 493 10.40 20.16 5.96
CA ASN A 493 10.59 20.35 7.39
C ASN A 493 10.26 19.10 8.21
N ASP A 494 10.73 19.06 9.46
CA ASP A 494 10.37 18.02 10.45
C ASP A 494 10.69 16.59 10.00
N ASN A 495 11.77 16.38 9.25
CA ASN A 495 12.23 15.06 8.82
C ASN A 495 13.32 14.50 9.73
N HIS A 496 13.36 13.17 9.82
CA HIS A 496 14.31 12.41 10.62
C HIS A 496 15.28 11.65 9.72
N ILE A 497 16.53 12.12 9.66
CA ILE A 497 17.60 11.57 8.84
C ILE A 497 18.66 10.99 9.76
N HIS A 498 18.70 9.67 9.90
CA HIS A 498 19.66 9.07 10.81
C HIS A 498 20.24 7.72 10.38
N ASN A 499 21.44 7.41 10.84
CA ASN A 499 22.15 6.17 10.54
C ASN A 499 22.48 5.96 9.04
N ASN A 500 22.40 7.00 8.21
CA ASN A 500 22.68 6.84 6.79
C ASN A 500 24.18 6.94 6.51
N ILE A 501 24.63 6.24 5.47
CA ILE A 501 25.97 6.35 4.92
C ILE A 501 25.87 7.13 3.60
N ALA A 502 26.42 8.35 3.58
CA ALA A 502 26.45 9.21 2.41
C ALA A 502 27.91 9.47 2.00
N ASN A 503 28.43 8.72 1.03
CA ASN A 503 29.86 8.77 0.72
C ASN A 503 30.21 8.79 -0.77
N TYR A 504 31.34 9.40 -1.09
CA TYR A 504 31.83 9.54 -2.48
C TYR A 504 30.84 10.21 -3.43
N ASN A 505 29.89 11.00 -2.93
CA ASN A 505 28.98 11.75 -3.78
C ASN A 505 29.68 13.00 -4.30
N HIS A 506 29.34 13.39 -5.54
CA HIS A 506 30.03 14.48 -6.23
C HIS A 506 29.92 15.81 -5.48
N LEU A 507 28.74 16.12 -4.96
CA LEU A 507 28.47 17.34 -4.20
C LEU A 507 28.54 17.08 -2.70
N HIS A 508 27.42 16.81 -2.05
CA HIS A 508 27.34 16.76 -0.60
C HIS A 508 27.01 15.37 -0.09
N GLY A 509 27.41 15.05 1.13
CA GLY A 509 26.86 13.89 1.83
C GLY A 509 25.37 14.09 2.06
N ILE A 510 25.04 15.17 2.78
CA ILE A 510 23.65 15.59 3.05
C ILE A 510 23.50 17.06 2.68
N VAL A 511 22.43 17.42 1.96
CA VAL A 511 22.06 18.82 1.68
C VAL A 511 20.67 19.13 2.22
N VAL A 512 20.54 20.30 2.83
CA VAL A 512 19.33 20.80 3.48
C VAL A 512 19.09 22.23 3.01
N TRP A 513 18.03 22.44 2.25
CA TRP A 513 17.72 23.73 1.62
C TRP A 513 16.30 24.16 1.98
N THR A 514 16.16 25.34 2.58
CA THR A 514 14.88 25.91 3.01
C THR A 514 14.09 24.91 3.85
N SER A 515 14.78 24.17 4.71
CA SER A 515 14.23 23.00 5.41
C SER A 515 14.58 23.09 6.89
N ASP A 516 13.56 23.35 7.70
CA ASP A 516 13.69 23.66 9.11
C ASP A 516 13.30 22.47 10.01
N GLU A 517 13.73 22.52 11.26
CA GLU A 517 13.29 21.61 12.32
C GLU A 517 13.61 20.11 12.07
N ASN A 518 14.54 19.80 11.17
CA ASN A 518 14.94 18.42 10.89
C ASN A 518 15.89 17.88 11.96
N ILE A 519 15.86 16.55 12.17
CA ILE A 519 16.80 15.81 13.00
C ILE A 519 17.77 15.06 12.10
N ILE A 520 19.04 15.46 12.13
CA ILE A 520 20.11 14.85 11.32
C ILE A 520 21.12 14.24 12.29
N ALA A 521 21.01 12.94 12.52
CA ALA A 521 21.77 12.31 13.58
C ALA A 521 22.43 10.98 13.21
N ASN A 522 23.61 10.71 13.74
CA ASN A 522 24.30 9.43 13.54
C ASN A 522 24.52 9.04 12.07
N ASN A 523 24.59 10.01 11.16
CA ASN A 523 24.93 9.75 9.76
C ASN A 523 26.44 9.74 9.58
N THR A 524 26.93 8.96 8.62
CA THR A 524 28.33 9.00 8.18
C THR A 524 28.41 9.67 6.83
N ALA A 525 28.89 10.91 6.80
CA ALA A 525 29.13 11.67 5.58
C ALA A 525 30.64 11.68 5.29
N SER A 526 31.07 10.99 4.24
CA SER A 526 32.51 10.85 3.96
C SER A 526 32.91 10.97 2.49
N LYS A 527 34.07 11.58 2.24
CA LYS A 527 34.65 11.71 0.89
C LYS A 527 33.72 12.38 -0.13
N ASN A 528 32.95 13.37 0.31
CA ASN A 528 32.14 14.23 -0.54
C ASN A 528 32.81 15.62 -0.66
N ASP A 529 32.34 16.50 -1.54
CA ASP A 529 32.82 17.90 -1.57
C ASP A 529 32.41 18.67 -0.30
N ALA A 530 31.18 18.47 0.19
CA ALA A 530 30.83 18.85 1.56
C ALA A 530 30.24 17.67 2.35
N GLY A 531 30.59 17.52 3.62
CA GLY A 531 29.94 16.54 4.49
C GLY A 531 28.45 16.85 4.63
N ILE A 532 28.13 18.07 5.06
CA ILE A 532 26.79 18.64 5.07
C ILE A 532 26.77 20.06 4.49
N TYR A 533 25.72 20.36 3.72
CA TYR A 533 25.40 21.70 3.23
C TYR A 533 24.04 22.16 3.76
N LEU A 534 23.99 23.38 4.32
CA LEU A 534 22.80 24.03 4.84
C LEU A 534 22.63 25.41 4.20
N GLU A 535 21.44 25.68 3.69
CA GLU A 535 21.08 27.00 3.16
C GLU A 535 19.67 27.41 3.55
N SER A 536 19.56 28.59 4.16
CA SER A 536 18.29 29.15 4.66
C SER A 536 17.49 28.13 5.47
N SER A 537 18.17 27.35 6.32
CA SER A 537 17.60 26.19 7.02
C SER A 537 17.94 26.30 8.50
N ASP A 538 16.94 26.60 9.31
CA ASP A 538 17.04 26.94 10.72
C ASP A 538 16.49 25.83 11.63
N ASN A 539 16.88 25.86 12.90
CA ASN A 539 16.36 24.99 13.96
C ASN A 539 16.55 23.49 13.71
N ASN A 540 17.45 23.11 12.79
CA ASN A 540 17.83 21.72 12.61
C ASN A 540 18.74 21.26 13.75
N ARG A 541 18.59 20.00 14.15
CA ARG A 541 19.37 19.35 15.21
C ARG A 541 20.34 18.35 14.61
N ILE A 542 21.63 18.69 14.67
CA ILE A 542 22.70 17.98 13.98
C ILE A 542 23.67 17.43 15.01
N SER A 543 23.59 16.14 15.33
CA SER A 543 24.41 15.54 16.39
C SER A 543 24.81 14.11 16.07
N LEU A 544 25.90 13.64 16.66
CA LEU A 544 26.41 12.27 16.52
C LEU A 544 26.79 11.88 15.08
N ASN A 545 26.87 12.82 14.14
CA ASN A 545 27.29 12.52 12.78
C ASN A 545 28.81 12.35 12.70
N ASN A 546 29.27 11.52 11.77
CA ASN A 546 30.68 11.34 11.46
C ASN A 546 31.03 12.03 10.14
N PHE A 547 31.78 13.13 10.21
CA PHE A 547 32.28 13.84 9.04
C PHE A 547 33.74 13.44 8.77
N ILE A 548 33.97 12.69 7.69
CA ILE A 548 35.24 12.02 7.43
C ILE A 548 35.75 12.29 6.01
N ALA A 549 36.93 12.86 5.89
CA ALA A 549 37.66 13.05 4.63
C ALA A 549 36.84 13.74 3.53
N ASN A 550 35.92 14.64 3.91
CA ASN A 550 35.25 15.52 2.95
C ASN A 550 36.19 16.69 2.58
N ASN A 551 36.02 17.31 1.41
CA ASN A 551 36.82 18.51 1.09
C ASN A 551 36.54 19.63 2.11
N VAL A 552 35.28 19.77 2.51
CA VAL A 552 34.83 20.62 3.61
C VAL A 552 33.83 19.83 4.46
N ASN A 553 33.95 19.84 5.79
CA ASN A 553 32.98 19.11 6.63
C ASN A 553 31.59 19.78 6.65
N VAL A 554 31.52 21.11 6.72
CA VAL A 554 30.26 21.88 6.75
C VAL A 554 30.33 23.11 5.84
N LYS A 555 29.29 23.32 5.02
CA LYS A 555 28.97 24.62 4.41
C LYS A 555 27.61 25.07 4.96
N SER A 556 27.53 26.27 5.54
CA SER A 556 26.30 26.79 6.16
C SER A 556 26.11 28.26 5.80
N PHE A 557 24.98 28.58 5.16
CA PHE A 557 24.63 29.92 4.68
C PHE A 557 23.27 30.33 5.22
N SER A 558 23.21 31.52 5.83
CA SER A 558 21.97 32.09 6.38
C SER A 558 21.17 31.08 7.21
N SER A 559 21.85 30.31 8.05
CA SER A 559 21.28 29.17 8.78
C SER A 559 21.77 29.17 10.23
N ALA A 560 20.84 28.94 11.17
CA ALA A 560 21.05 28.87 12.61
C ALA A 560 20.56 27.52 13.14
N ASN A 561 21.51 26.63 13.44
CA ASN A 561 21.24 25.24 13.81
C ASN A 561 21.94 24.85 15.10
N ALA A 562 21.46 23.78 15.73
CA ALA A 562 22.08 23.19 16.92
C ALA A 562 22.96 22.01 16.51
N TRP A 563 24.20 21.99 17.01
CA TRP A 563 25.22 21.01 16.61
C TRP A 563 25.54 19.97 17.70
N ASN A 564 24.65 19.85 18.68
CA ASN A 564 24.72 18.89 19.77
C ASN A 564 23.33 18.37 20.13
N SER A 565 23.28 17.27 20.89
CA SER A 565 22.03 16.66 21.36
C SER A 565 21.16 17.69 22.11
N PRO A 566 19.82 17.58 22.05
CA PRO A 566 18.91 18.53 22.71
C PRO A 566 18.86 18.36 24.24
N SER A 567 19.31 17.21 24.73
CA SER A 567 19.40 16.86 26.14
C SER A 567 20.70 16.08 26.40
N GLU A 568 21.09 16.00 27.67
CA GLU A 568 22.15 15.09 28.08
C GLU A 568 21.77 13.63 27.75
N ILE A 569 22.76 12.87 27.30
CA ILE A 569 22.67 11.47 26.95
C ILE A 569 23.65 10.72 27.84
N THR A 570 23.22 9.58 28.39
CA THR A 570 24.12 8.67 29.10
C THR A 570 24.78 7.74 28.11
N TYR A 571 26.11 7.68 28.15
CA TYR A 571 26.91 6.97 27.16
C TYR A 571 28.09 6.25 27.83
N THR A 572 28.65 5.26 27.15
CA THR A 572 29.82 4.50 27.60
C THR A 572 31.00 4.78 26.69
N TYR A 573 32.11 5.25 27.27
CA TYR A 573 33.36 5.52 26.57
C TYR A 573 34.51 4.85 27.33
N ASN A 574 35.35 4.08 26.63
CA ASN A 574 36.43 3.30 27.25
C ASN A 574 36.02 2.52 28.52
N SER A 575 34.84 1.87 28.46
CA SER A 575 34.25 1.08 29.55
C SER A 575 33.81 1.87 30.80
N SER A 576 33.83 3.20 30.76
CA SER A 576 33.29 4.09 31.79
C SER A 576 31.99 4.73 31.31
N THR A 577 31.07 4.99 32.24
CA THR A 577 29.78 5.63 31.93
C THR A 577 29.83 7.12 32.28
N TYR A 578 29.34 7.93 31.36
CA TYR A 578 29.28 9.40 31.47
C TYR A 578 27.87 9.87 31.09
N THR A 579 27.55 11.11 31.47
CA THR A 579 26.31 11.78 31.08
C THR A 579 26.66 13.20 30.67
N SER A 580 26.37 13.55 29.42
CA SER A 580 26.64 14.88 28.88
C SER A 580 25.84 15.12 27.60
N TYR A 581 25.87 16.33 27.07
CA TYR A 581 25.46 16.60 25.69
C TYR A 581 26.47 15.98 24.72
N LEU A 582 26.02 15.57 23.54
CA LEU A 582 26.89 14.95 22.54
C LEU A 582 26.80 15.68 21.19
N GLY A 583 27.95 16.09 20.68
CA GLY A 583 28.12 16.76 19.40
C GLY A 583 28.41 15.78 18.27
N ASN A 584 29.20 16.19 17.29
CA ASN A 584 29.56 15.41 16.11
C ASN A 584 31.04 15.02 16.12
N TYR A 585 31.39 13.98 15.36
CA TYR A 585 32.77 13.63 15.09
C TYR A 585 33.29 14.36 13.85
N TRP A 586 34.46 14.99 13.99
CA TRP A 586 35.14 15.72 12.93
C TRP A 586 36.56 15.19 12.75
N ASP A 587 36.87 14.65 11.57
CA ASP A 587 38.19 14.10 11.28
C ASP A 587 39.36 15.11 11.38
N ASN A 588 39.05 16.39 11.21
CA ASN A 588 39.98 17.50 11.32
C ASN A 588 40.01 18.13 12.73
N TYR A 589 39.23 17.63 13.70
CA TYR A 589 39.32 18.10 15.09
C TYR A 589 40.72 17.83 15.66
N LYS A 590 41.24 18.81 16.43
CA LYS A 590 42.58 18.77 17.05
C LYS A 590 42.56 19.14 18.53
N GLY A 591 41.38 19.28 19.14
CA GLY A 591 41.25 19.53 20.56
C GLY A 591 41.65 18.32 21.40
N SER A 592 41.89 18.56 22.69
CA SER A 592 42.15 17.52 23.68
C SER A 592 40.87 17.06 24.37
N ASP A 593 40.95 15.90 25.01
CA ASP A 593 39.99 15.36 25.97
C ASP A 593 40.79 15.05 27.24
N ALA A 594 40.87 16.04 28.12
CA ALA A 594 41.76 16.02 29.28
C ALA A 594 41.14 15.28 30.48
N ASP A 595 39.81 15.26 30.58
CA ASP A 595 39.09 14.51 31.62
C ASP A 595 38.75 13.07 31.21
N GLY A 596 38.96 12.72 29.94
CA GLY A 596 38.85 11.37 29.41
C GLY A 596 37.41 10.91 29.24
N ASP A 597 36.44 11.83 29.19
CA ASP A 597 35.04 11.49 29.00
C ASP A 597 34.70 11.18 27.54
N GLY A 598 35.61 11.46 26.60
CA GLY A 598 35.43 11.23 25.18
C GLY A 598 34.84 12.43 24.44
N ILE A 599 34.58 13.53 25.10
CA ILE A 599 34.16 14.79 24.49
C ILE A 599 35.36 15.74 24.48
N GLY A 600 35.54 16.46 23.37
CA GLY A 600 36.61 17.42 23.26
C GLY A 600 36.37 18.67 24.11
N ASP A 601 37.37 19.06 24.90
CA ASP A 601 37.33 20.20 25.83
C ASP A 601 37.17 21.57 25.13
N THR A 602 37.42 21.61 23.82
CA THR A 602 37.37 22.85 23.03
C THR A 602 36.29 22.76 21.95
N PRO A 603 35.38 23.74 21.84
CA PRO A 603 34.35 23.72 20.82
C PRO A 603 34.92 23.65 19.40
N TYR A 604 34.29 22.88 18.52
CA TYR A 604 34.54 22.92 17.08
C TYR A 604 33.82 24.13 16.49
N ARG A 605 34.59 25.09 15.96
CA ARG A 605 34.09 26.39 15.51
C ARG A 605 33.44 26.29 14.12
N LEU A 606 32.22 26.80 14.03
CA LEU A 606 31.42 26.88 12.82
C LEU A 606 31.12 28.35 12.50
N SER A 607 30.57 28.63 11.32
CA SER A 607 30.13 29.99 10.97
C SER A 607 28.93 30.46 11.81
N SER A 608 28.15 29.52 12.34
CA SER A 608 27.00 29.74 13.22
C SER A 608 26.72 28.47 14.02
N GLY A 609 26.45 28.60 15.32
CA GLY A 609 26.00 27.50 16.19
C GLY A 609 27.07 26.47 16.56
N ASP A 610 28.30 26.87 16.90
CA ASP A 610 29.43 25.98 17.27
C ASP A 610 29.04 24.65 17.95
N ASP A 611 29.70 23.57 17.54
CA ASP A 611 29.62 22.30 18.24
C ASP A 611 30.46 22.38 19.52
N ASN A 612 29.79 22.52 20.66
CA ASN A 612 30.42 22.64 21.98
C ASN A 612 30.81 21.29 22.60
N TYR A 613 30.41 20.18 21.99
CA TYR A 613 30.64 18.83 22.52
C TYR A 613 31.19 17.89 21.44
N PRO A 614 32.27 18.29 20.71
CA PRO A 614 32.80 17.50 19.61
C PRO A 614 33.27 16.14 20.10
N LEU A 615 32.96 15.08 19.37
CA LEU A 615 33.34 13.72 19.75
C LEU A 615 34.80 13.45 19.37
N ILE A 616 35.55 12.82 20.28
CA ILE A 616 36.93 12.36 20.05
C ILE A 616 37.00 11.14 19.12
N LEU A 617 36.02 10.25 19.19
CA LEU A 617 35.89 9.08 18.33
C LEU A 617 34.57 9.11 17.55
N HIS A 618 34.41 8.20 16.60
CA HIS A 618 33.14 8.06 15.87
C HIS A 618 32.00 7.73 16.83
N ALA A 619 30.78 8.21 16.55
CA ALA A 619 29.63 8.10 17.44
C ALA A 619 29.31 6.67 17.94
N ARG A 620 29.60 5.64 17.14
CA ARG A 620 29.45 4.22 17.54
C ARG A 620 30.25 3.83 18.79
N ASN A 621 31.31 4.56 19.14
CA ASN A 621 32.15 4.26 20.30
C ASN A 621 31.57 4.75 21.64
N TYR A 622 30.46 5.48 21.61
CA TYR A 622 29.81 6.06 22.79
C TYR A 622 28.64 5.19 23.29
N PHE A 623 28.09 4.31 22.44
CA PHE A 623 26.89 3.56 22.77
C PHE A 623 27.06 2.03 22.71
N GLY A 624 28.28 1.55 22.43
CA GLY A 624 28.49 0.13 22.14
C GLY A 624 27.59 -0.34 20.99
N GLU A 625 26.82 -1.40 21.21
CA GLU A 625 25.89 -1.98 20.22
C GLU A 625 24.47 -1.35 20.21
N GLN A 626 24.20 -0.32 21.03
CA GLN A 626 22.86 0.29 21.14
C GLN A 626 22.78 1.68 20.49
N ILE A 627 22.44 1.77 19.20
CA ILE A 627 22.46 3.05 18.46
C ILE A 627 21.08 3.70 18.25
N TYR A 628 20.08 3.35 19.06
CA TYR A 628 18.71 3.90 18.94
C TYR A 628 18.46 4.97 20.01
N LEU A 629 19.02 6.16 19.82
CA LEU A 629 18.85 7.29 20.75
C LEU A 629 17.54 8.07 20.55
N TYR A 630 16.78 7.69 19.54
CA TYR A 630 15.41 8.16 19.36
C TYR A 630 14.50 6.95 19.59
N PRO A 631 13.61 7.00 20.60
CA PRO A 631 12.66 5.92 20.81
C PRO A 631 11.87 5.70 19.50
N SER A 632 11.71 4.43 19.11
CA SER A 632 10.59 4.11 18.23
C SER A 632 9.31 4.61 18.91
N PRO A 633 8.36 5.19 18.18
CA PRO A 633 7.15 5.75 18.78
C PRO A 633 6.51 4.74 19.73
N THR A 634 5.93 5.24 20.82
CA THR A 634 5.10 4.45 21.72
C THR A 634 4.07 3.71 20.87
N PRO A 635 4.02 2.36 20.91
CA PRO A 635 3.16 1.60 20.01
C PRO A 635 1.71 2.01 20.23
N THR A 636 1.04 2.41 19.15
CA THR A 636 -0.42 2.50 19.10
C THR A 636 -0.99 1.11 19.36
N PRO A 637 -2.06 0.94 20.16
CA PRO A 637 -2.64 -0.38 20.42
C PRO A 637 -2.97 -1.08 19.08
N GLY A 638 -2.27 -2.20 18.80
CA GLY A 638 -2.42 -2.97 17.56
C GLY A 638 -1.19 -3.01 16.63
N GLN A 639 -0.10 -2.29 16.94
CA GLN A 639 1.13 -2.34 16.13
C GLN A 639 2.03 -3.54 16.53
N LYS A 640 2.37 -4.40 15.56
CA LYS A 640 3.32 -5.51 15.71
C LYS A 640 4.66 -5.00 16.24
N THR A 641 5.31 -5.76 17.13
CA THR A 641 6.64 -5.41 17.68
C THR A 641 7.63 -6.55 17.50
N TRP A 642 8.92 -6.23 17.54
CA TRP A 642 9.97 -7.23 17.44
C TRP A 642 10.14 -7.96 18.77
N HIS A 643 10.00 -9.28 18.75
CA HIS A 643 10.16 -10.17 19.89
C HIS A 643 11.34 -11.10 19.66
N SER A 644 12.29 -11.14 20.59
CA SER A 644 13.39 -12.10 20.53
C SER A 644 12.83 -13.53 20.64
N VAL A 645 13.27 -14.41 19.73
CA VAL A 645 12.85 -15.81 19.63
C VAL A 645 13.96 -16.70 20.17
N ASN A 646 15.12 -16.70 19.50
CA ASN A 646 16.25 -17.57 19.80
C ASN A 646 17.56 -16.92 19.37
N THR A 647 18.64 -17.19 20.11
CA THR A 647 20.00 -16.86 19.69
C THR A 647 20.80 -18.15 19.53
N PHE A 648 21.46 -18.31 18.39
CA PHE A 648 22.36 -19.43 18.10
C PHE A 648 23.77 -18.91 17.96
N THR A 649 24.74 -19.60 18.55
CA THR A 649 26.15 -19.28 18.41
C THR A 649 26.95 -20.52 18.02
N GLY A 650 28.09 -20.30 17.39
CA GLY A 650 29.02 -21.39 17.07
C GLY A 650 30.37 -20.90 16.60
N THR A 651 31.28 -21.84 16.39
CA THR A 651 32.64 -21.58 15.88
C THR A 651 32.95 -22.40 14.61
N GLU A 652 32.00 -23.24 14.19
CA GLU A 652 32.06 -24.12 13.02
C GLU A 652 30.64 -24.31 12.45
N GLY A 653 30.50 -25.05 11.34
CA GLY A 653 29.19 -25.30 10.73
C GLY A 653 28.23 -26.03 11.68
N LEU A 654 26.98 -25.59 11.76
CA LEU A 654 25.96 -26.12 12.67
C LEU A 654 24.60 -26.23 11.99
N THR A 655 23.88 -27.32 12.23
CA THR A 655 22.42 -27.36 12.02
C THR A 655 21.74 -27.05 13.34
N THR A 656 20.95 -25.97 13.40
CA THR A 656 20.32 -25.55 14.65
C THR A 656 19.09 -26.40 14.96
N PRO A 657 18.65 -26.45 16.24
CA PRO A 657 17.29 -26.86 16.57
C PRO A 657 16.25 -26.00 15.85
N SER A 658 15.04 -26.56 15.66
CA SER A 658 13.90 -25.81 15.15
C SER A 658 13.47 -24.70 16.12
N PHE A 659 13.02 -23.58 15.59
CA PHE A 659 12.42 -22.47 16.33
C PHE A 659 11.13 -22.00 15.62
N ALA A 660 10.20 -21.43 16.39
CA ALA A 660 8.87 -21.08 15.88
C ALA A 660 8.74 -19.57 15.64
N ILE A 661 8.19 -19.23 14.48
CA ILE A 661 7.82 -17.87 14.07
C ILE A 661 6.30 -17.79 14.01
N LYS A 662 5.72 -16.78 14.65
CA LYS A 662 4.29 -16.46 14.69
C LYS A 662 3.92 -15.40 13.68
N GLY A 663 4.79 -14.41 13.45
CA GLY A 663 4.59 -13.31 12.52
C GLY A 663 4.64 -13.75 11.06
N ASP A 664 4.30 -12.79 10.20
CA ASP A 664 4.48 -12.83 8.75
C ASP A 664 5.85 -12.28 8.30
N GLU A 665 6.57 -11.66 9.24
CA GLU A 665 7.87 -11.04 9.04
C GLU A 665 8.75 -11.36 10.26
N TRP A 666 9.98 -11.82 10.02
CA TRP A 666 10.96 -12.05 11.07
C TRP A 666 12.35 -11.65 10.57
N ARG A 667 13.33 -11.49 11.45
CA ARG A 667 14.70 -11.11 11.09
C ARG A 667 15.73 -11.88 11.88
N VAL A 668 16.91 -11.99 11.30
CA VAL A 668 18.09 -12.60 11.91
C VAL A 668 19.18 -11.55 11.96
N LYS A 669 19.49 -11.03 13.14
CA LYS A 669 20.70 -10.25 13.35
C LYS A 669 21.84 -11.25 13.45
N TRP A 670 22.84 -11.12 12.59
CA TRP A 670 23.93 -12.09 12.54
C TRP A 670 25.27 -11.40 12.65
N LEU A 671 26.21 -12.10 13.27
CA LEU A 671 27.60 -11.70 13.48
C LEU A 671 28.49 -12.85 13.02
N VAL A 672 29.60 -12.49 12.37
CA VAL A 672 30.70 -13.40 12.09
C VAL A 672 32.03 -12.72 12.42
N LYS A 673 32.82 -13.37 13.28
CA LYS A 673 34.21 -13.00 13.60
C LYS A 673 35.14 -13.99 12.93
N ILE A 674 35.98 -13.53 12.01
CA ILE A 674 36.84 -14.43 11.20
C ILE A 674 38.27 -14.50 11.76
N ARG A 675 38.92 -15.67 11.67
CA ARG A 675 40.33 -15.84 12.09
C ARG A 675 41.33 -15.51 10.99
N SER A 676 40.92 -15.65 9.74
CA SER A 676 41.79 -15.48 8.58
C SER A 676 41.02 -15.00 7.36
N THR A 677 41.75 -14.51 6.35
CA THR A 677 41.18 -14.06 5.07
C THR A 677 40.64 -15.20 4.18
N PHE A 678 40.77 -16.47 4.60
CA PHE A 678 40.20 -17.63 3.90
C PHE A 678 38.92 -18.19 4.56
N SER A 679 38.35 -17.45 5.50
CA SER A 679 37.14 -17.88 6.22
C SER A 679 35.90 -17.76 5.33
N PHE A 680 34.94 -18.65 5.51
CA PHE A 680 33.63 -18.50 4.86
C PHE A 680 32.51 -18.81 5.83
N PHE A 681 31.41 -18.09 5.68
CA PHE A 681 30.20 -18.22 6.47
C PHE A 681 28.97 -18.22 5.55
N TYR A 682 28.18 -19.28 5.58
CA TYR A 682 26.91 -19.38 4.88
C TYR A 682 25.82 -19.78 5.86
N VAL A 683 24.65 -19.18 5.71
CA VAL A 683 23.47 -19.55 6.46
C VAL A 683 22.37 -19.89 5.48
N HIS A 684 21.85 -21.11 5.61
CA HIS A 684 20.68 -21.59 4.88
C HIS A 684 19.52 -21.73 5.84
N VAL A 685 18.35 -21.24 5.46
CA VAL A 685 17.12 -21.34 6.26
C VAL A 685 16.19 -22.37 5.64
N TYR A 686 15.64 -23.26 6.46
CA TYR A 686 14.69 -24.28 6.02
C TYR A 686 13.46 -24.28 6.92
N ARG A 687 12.31 -24.68 6.37
CA ARG A 687 11.15 -25.10 7.18
C ARG A 687 11.44 -26.44 7.83
N GLU A 688 10.92 -26.64 9.03
CA GLU A 688 11.00 -27.93 9.73
C GLU A 688 10.45 -29.06 8.84
N GLY A 689 11.24 -30.13 8.70
CA GLY A 689 10.93 -31.26 7.81
C GLY A 689 11.38 -31.10 6.34
N GLN A 690 11.78 -29.90 5.91
CA GLN A 690 12.36 -29.67 4.57
C GLN A 690 13.89 -29.80 4.61
N THR A 691 14.50 -30.32 3.54
CA THR A 691 15.97 -30.52 3.47
C THR A 691 16.63 -30.03 2.19
N SER A 692 15.83 -29.66 1.18
CA SER A 692 16.31 -29.22 -0.15
C SER A 692 15.70 -27.90 -0.62
N GLU A 693 14.53 -27.50 -0.11
CA GLU A 693 13.87 -26.25 -0.47
C GLU A 693 14.24 -25.16 0.53
N LEU A 694 15.02 -24.18 0.07
CA LEU A 694 15.50 -23.07 0.89
C LEU A 694 14.39 -22.04 1.08
N VAL A 695 14.26 -21.57 2.32
CA VAL A 695 13.41 -20.42 2.67
C VAL A 695 14.16 -19.12 2.40
N ASP A 696 15.42 -19.07 2.77
CA ASP A 696 16.33 -17.94 2.53
C ASP A 696 17.79 -18.44 2.65
N GLU A 697 18.73 -17.67 2.09
CA GLU A 697 20.16 -17.90 2.26
C GLU A 697 20.94 -16.58 2.22
N TRP A 698 22.05 -16.54 2.95
CA TRP A 698 23.03 -15.46 2.84
C TRP A 698 24.43 -15.96 3.19
N SER A 699 25.43 -15.17 2.80
CA SER A 699 26.83 -15.51 3.05
C SER A 699 27.67 -14.28 3.35
N TRP A 700 28.80 -14.52 4.01
CA TRP A 700 29.87 -13.55 4.17
C TRP A 700 31.20 -14.15 3.69
N ASN A 701 31.89 -13.42 2.81
CA ASN A 701 33.15 -13.86 2.19
C ASN A 701 34.19 -12.73 2.04
N GLU A 702 34.10 -11.64 2.80
CA GLU A 702 35.09 -10.57 2.78
C GLU A 702 36.16 -10.73 3.88
N GLU A 703 37.21 -9.90 3.83
CA GLU A 703 38.44 -10.01 4.64
C GLU A 703 38.32 -9.51 6.09
N ASP A 704 37.14 -9.08 6.54
CA ASP A 704 36.90 -8.54 7.89
C ASP A 704 35.71 -9.22 8.60
N SER A 705 35.67 -9.12 9.93
CA SER A 705 34.51 -9.53 10.73
C SER A 705 33.31 -8.63 10.44
N HIS A 706 32.10 -9.17 10.46
CA HIS A 706 30.91 -8.48 9.98
C HIS A 706 29.67 -8.73 10.84
N ARG A 707 28.81 -7.72 10.97
CA ARG A 707 27.49 -7.83 11.60
C ARG A 707 26.46 -7.19 10.67
N ASP A 708 25.37 -7.88 10.42
CA ASP A 708 24.28 -7.42 9.55
C ASP A 708 22.94 -8.01 10.00
N THR A 709 21.84 -7.60 9.38
CA THR A 709 20.49 -8.08 9.68
C THR A 709 19.82 -8.62 8.43
N ARG A 710 19.47 -9.90 8.43
CA ARG A 710 18.70 -10.53 7.36
C ARG A 710 17.22 -10.53 7.70
N TYR A 711 16.40 -9.87 6.89
CA TYR A 711 14.94 -9.92 7.00
C TYR A 711 14.39 -11.10 6.19
N ILE A 712 13.52 -11.90 6.81
CA ILE A 712 12.94 -13.12 6.24
C ILE A 712 11.41 -12.96 6.23
N HIS A 713 10.84 -12.99 5.02
CA HIS A 713 9.40 -12.84 4.78
C HIS A 713 8.75 -14.20 4.50
N ALA A 714 9.00 -15.15 5.41
CA ALA A 714 8.34 -16.45 5.40
C ALA A 714 7.35 -16.47 6.56
N GLY A 715 6.06 -16.63 6.24
CA GLY A 715 4.97 -16.58 7.23
C GLY A 715 5.08 -17.63 8.34
N ASN A 716 4.08 -17.72 9.21
CA ASN A 716 4.17 -18.58 10.40
C ASN A 716 4.66 -20.00 10.10
N GLY A 717 5.42 -20.55 11.04
CA GLY A 717 5.96 -21.89 10.90
C GLY A 717 7.13 -22.16 11.83
N SER A 718 7.63 -23.40 11.76
CA SER A 718 8.86 -23.80 12.43
C SER A 718 10.01 -23.85 11.42
N TYR A 719 11.14 -23.28 11.79
CA TYR A 719 12.31 -23.09 10.93
C TYR A 719 13.57 -23.59 11.61
N TYR A 720 14.60 -23.91 10.84
CA TYR A 720 15.94 -24.19 11.35
C TYR A 720 17.01 -23.68 10.38
N PHE A 721 18.20 -23.41 10.91
CA PHE A 721 19.35 -23.00 10.10
C PHE A 721 20.27 -24.19 9.82
N ARG A 722 20.87 -24.21 8.63
CA ARG A 722 22.14 -24.90 8.37
C ARG A 722 23.20 -23.83 8.12
N VAL A 723 24.13 -23.73 9.05
CA VAL A 723 25.30 -22.87 8.96
C VAL A 723 26.46 -23.68 8.41
N LEU A 724 27.09 -23.19 7.35
CA LEU A 724 28.38 -23.69 6.87
C LEU A 724 29.43 -22.66 7.25
N ALA A 725 30.39 -23.06 8.09
CA ALA A 725 31.41 -22.16 8.62
C ALA A 725 32.76 -22.88 8.67
N MET A 726 33.82 -22.18 8.23
CA MET A 726 35.20 -22.65 8.29
C MET A 726 36.14 -21.49 8.61
N ASP A 727 37.14 -21.74 9.46
CA ASP A 727 38.14 -20.77 9.93
C ASP A 727 37.56 -19.51 10.59
N ILE A 728 36.38 -19.65 11.20
CA ILE A 728 35.69 -18.59 11.95
C ILE A 728 36.07 -18.67 13.44
N ASP A 729 36.23 -17.50 14.08
CA ASP A 729 36.41 -17.40 15.54
C ASP A 729 35.10 -17.66 16.27
N GLU A 730 34.04 -16.97 15.85
CA GLU A 730 32.71 -17.04 16.41
C GLU A 730 31.69 -16.54 15.38
N TRP A 731 30.50 -17.14 15.36
CA TRP A 731 29.33 -16.59 14.71
C TRP A 731 28.13 -16.62 15.65
N GLU A 732 27.21 -15.69 15.44
CA GLU A 732 25.97 -15.54 16.20
C GLU A 732 24.81 -15.25 15.25
N LEU A 733 23.64 -15.84 15.51
CA LEU A 733 22.37 -15.64 14.82
C LEU A 733 21.29 -15.35 15.86
N GLU A 734 20.89 -14.10 16.04
CA GLU A 734 19.78 -13.68 16.90
C GLU A 734 18.51 -13.52 16.05
N VAL A 735 17.52 -14.37 16.33
CA VAL A 735 16.23 -14.41 15.65
C VAL A 735 15.23 -13.54 16.40
N GLU A 736 14.58 -12.63 15.69
CA GLU A 736 13.47 -11.83 16.19
C GLU A 736 12.26 -11.94 15.27
N ASP A 737 11.07 -12.03 15.86
CA ASP A 737 9.79 -12.21 15.18
C ASP A 737 8.93 -10.96 15.33
N HIS A 738 8.21 -10.55 14.29
CA HIS A 738 7.40 -9.34 14.26
C HIS A 738 5.91 -9.70 14.29
N TYR A 739 5.29 -9.65 15.48
CA TYR A 739 3.88 -9.96 15.68
C TYR A 739 3.20 -9.11 16.76
#